data_AF-A0A3S4AM27-F1
#
_entry.id   AF-A0A3S4AM27-F1
#
_cell.length_a   1.000
_cell.length_b   1.000
_cell.length_c   1.000
_cell.angle_alpha   90.00
_cell.angle_beta   90.00
_cell.angle_gamma   90.00
#
_symmetry.space_group_name_H-M   'P 1'
#
loop_
_entity.id
_entity.type
_entity.pdbx_description
1 polymer ?
#
loop_
_entity_poly.entity_id
_entity_poly.type
_entity_poly.pdbx_seq_one_letter_code
_entity_poly.pdbx_strand_id
1 'polypeptide(L)'
;MAADATDASSKTLSVAEQLEQLNAARKLVLDNIAYYDRIVKGVLPIIGPTAALELRRWGAEFLAESLATPVLTMRDKENITVAVLDTLRRLIEGAGEDVIVLKACVAAAASAYPIALRWIDALLVDATLNCLSILIRTRPATSNRILNAVLNFNPLKLANSPMTPKTRVLVQSLVKTTRIFLTNLLKRDPHNPMSGRIQQYLERLMRSRTEIFDEAGRKRALADHTAAAYGDAKRQKLEGGVAQVSIPPLGPGPHTLAAVFALTSNLGLQGFDATQLPANLAARISVSALATLDEQVLNFAVAGVRDRLASLYGAGPAAAAGEPSVINAATAPLGVEEEDDDYEPDLTLAEDTEQILNKLDNAPPEEVIEPAADAAAALALGPFKLPPPPALDPDTAASLSQAAASRVFGPVSALKDGGAVRKSKAGINRLAASSYDHESWMTLITRLATRSTAGLDDVSSSIKQEDAGSALDRPRVSLGDTIREMLYTYILEDWRRRIEIAVAWLCEEWYNDQLTKRSGSNAPLHYEKWTLRLVDGFLSYITTQDKVLTRFLAEIPELSKALLGKLKGLCADPTTVQLALTSLLYLVMMRPPVREIALDTVADIWSEYEDARPLAAKYLAKWRPGFIESQTRGAQGDAAPANNVAIAA
;
A
#
# COMPACT_ATOMS: atom_id res chain seq x y z
N MET A 1 -64.19 -22.51 -2.40
CA MET A 1 -62.98 -23.32 -2.23
C MET A 1 -61.95 -22.78 -3.22
N ALA A 2 -61.19 -21.77 -2.80
CA ALA A 2 -60.05 -21.23 -3.54
C ALA A 2 -59.11 -20.66 -2.48
N ALA A 3 -57.95 -21.29 -2.36
CA ALA A 3 -56.96 -21.03 -1.35
C ALA A 3 -56.12 -19.81 -1.72
N ASP A 4 -56.00 -18.91 -0.74
CA ASP A 4 -54.79 -18.27 -0.26
C ASP A 4 -53.58 -18.22 -1.21
N ALA A 5 -53.32 -17.02 -1.75
CA ALA A 5 -52.02 -16.62 -2.28
C ALA A 5 -51.90 -15.10 -2.07
N THR A 6 -51.71 -14.68 -0.81
CA THR A 6 -51.33 -13.31 -0.49
C THR A 6 -49.89 -13.06 -0.94
N ASP A 7 -49.80 -12.08 -1.83
CA ASP A 7 -48.64 -11.39 -2.35
C ASP A 7 -47.64 -10.99 -1.24
N ALA A 8 -46.44 -11.56 -1.27
CA ALA A 8 -45.36 -11.26 -0.34
C ALA A 8 -44.64 -9.98 -0.79
N SER A 9 -45.22 -8.82 -0.45
CA SER A 9 -44.57 -7.52 -0.63
C SER A 9 -43.31 -7.43 0.24
N SER A 10 -42.15 -7.25 -0.40
CA SER A 10 -40.84 -7.14 0.23
C SER A 10 -40.76 -5.87 1.10
N LYS A 11 -41.07 -6.01 2.39
CA LYS A 11 -40.78 -4.99 3.40
C LYS A 11 -39.30 -4.58 3.33
N THR A 12 -39.04 -3.34 2.93
CA THR A 12 -37.73 -2.72 3.05
C THR A 12 -37.43 -2.56 4.54
N LEU A 13 -36.47 -3.34 5.05
CA LEU A 13 -36.06 -3.28 6.45
C LEU A 13 -35.59 -1.87 6.81
N SER A 14 -35.97 -1.39 7.99
CA SER A 14 -35.46 -0.14 8.53
C SER A 14 -33.94 -0.21 8.77
N VAL A 15 -33.26 0.93 8.82
CA VAL A 15 -31.79 0.99 9.06
C VAL A 15 -31.41 0.32 10.39
N ALA A 16 -32.25 0.46 11.42
CA ALA A 16 -32.04 -0.18 12.72
C ALA A 16 -32.11 -1.72 12.64
N GLU A 17 -33.09 -2.27 11.93
CA GLU A 17 -33.22 -3.72 11.74
C GLU A 17 -32.09 -4.26 10.85
N GLN A 18 -31.66 -3.49 9.84
CA GLN A 18 -30.50 -3.85 9.02
C GLN A 18 -29.22 -3.89 9.88
N LEU A 19 -29.00 -2.91 10.76
CA LEU A 19 -27.86 -2.91 11.70
C LEU A 19 -27.91 -4.09 12.67
N GLU A 20 -29.10 -4.48 13.15
CA GLU A 20 -29.25 -5.66 14.01
C GLU A 20 -28.85 -6.94 13.27
N GLN A 21 -29.31 -7.10 12.03
CA GLN A 21 -28.92 -8.23 11.17
C GLN A 21 -27.41 -8.25 10.88
N LEU A 22 -26.82 -7.07 10.60
CA LEU A 22 -25.39 -6.93 10.36
C LEU A 22 -24.58 -7.28 11.62
N ASN A 23 -25.00 -6.83 12.80
CA ASN A 23 -24.37 -7.19 14.07
C ASN A 23 -24.45 -8.71 14.35
N ALA A 24 -25.58 -9.35 14.05
CA ALA A 24 -25.70 -10.79 14.12
C ALA A 24 -24.73 -11.49 13.15
N ALA A 25 -24.61 -10.98 11.91
CA ALA A 25 -23.66 -11.50 10.92
C ALA A 25 -22.21 -11.38 11.40
N ARG A 26 -21.81 -10.24 11.98
CA ARG A 26 -20.47 -10.05 12.56
C ARG A 26 -20.17 -11.04 13.68
N LYS A 27 -21.15 -11.33 14.54
CA LYS A 27 -21.01 -12.34 15.60
C LYS A 27 -20.76 -13.73 15.02
N LEU A 28 -21.52 -14.14 14.00
CA LEU A 28 -21.36 -15.44 13.33
C LEU A 28 -19.97 -15.62 12.71
N VAL A 29 -19.42 -14.54 12.14
CA VAL A 29 -18.09 -14.52 11.56
C VAL A 29 -16.99 -14.68 12.61
N LEU A 30 -17.19 -14.11 13.81
CA LEU A 30 -16.27 -14.28 14.94
C LEU A 30 -16.33 -15.70 15.53
N ASP A 31 -17.51 -16.31 15.54
CA ASP A 31 -17.71 -17.67 16.06
C ASP A 31 -17.16 -18.73 15.11
N ASN A 32 -17.25 -18.52 13.79
CA ASN A 32 -16.72 -19.46 12.79
C ASN A 32 -16.10 -18.76 11.58
N ILE A 33 -14.81 -19.05 11.40
CA ILE A 33 -13.92 -18.47 10.40
C ILE A 33 -14.42 -18.74 8.96
N ALA A 34 -15.10 -19.85 8.74
CA ALA A 34 -15.60 -20.25 7.41
C ALA A 34 -16.62 -19.26 6.82
N TYR A 35 -17.26 -18.43 7.65
CA TYR A 35 -18.29 -17.51 7.20
C TYR A 35 -17.75 -16.14 6.73
N TYR A 36 -16.48 -15.80 7.01
CA TYR A 36 -15.91 -14.50 6.64
C TYR A 36 -16.09 -14.17 5.15
N ASP A 37 -15.70 -15.07 4.25
CA ASP A 37 -15.75 -14.81 2.80
C ASP A 37 -17.19 -14.54 2.31
N ARG A 38 -18.14 -15.36 2.76
CA ARG A 38 -19.55 -15.22 2.38
C ARG A 38 -20.19 -13.95 2.97
N ILE A 39 -19.96 -13.69 4.25
CA ILE A 39 -20.60 -12.57 4.95
C ILE A 39 -20.00 -11.24 4.49
N VAL A 40 -18.67 -11.15 4.33
CA VAL A 40 -18.06 -9.92 3.81
C VAL A 40 -18.61 -9.58 2.42
N LYS A 41 -18.70 -10.54 1.51
CA LYS A 41 -19.29 -10.33 0.17
C LYS A 41 -20.77 -9.96 0.23
N GLY A 42 -21.53 -10.57 1.14
CA GLY A 42 -22.95 -10.28 1.33
C GLY A 42 -23.23 -8.89 1.89
N VAL A 43 -22.28 -8.29 2.62
CA VAL A 43 -22.41 -6.94 3.19
C VAL A 43 -22.16 -5.85 2.16
N LEU A 44 -21.30 -6.08 1.15
CA LEU A 44 -20.87 -5.05 0.19
C LEU A 44 -22.01 -4.27 -0.48
N PRO A 45 -23.10 -4.91 -0.96
CA PRO A 45 -24.21 -4.18 -1.57
C PRO A 45 -24.98 -3.27 -0.59
N ILE A 46 -24.90 -3.56 0.72
CA ILE A 46 -25.64 -2.86 1.78
C ILE A 46 -24.88 -1.58 2.21
N ILE A 47 -23.55 -1.57 2.06
CA ILE A 47 -22.67 -0.54 2.62
C ILE A 47 -22.07 0.40 1.55
N GLY A 48 -22.67 0.44 0.37
CA GLY A 48 -22.23 1.28 -0.75
C GLY A 48 -22.29 2.79 -0.44
N PRO A 49 -21.76 3.64 -1.34
CA PRO A 49 -21.65 5.09 -1.10
C PRO A 49 -23.01 5.80 -0.92
N THR A 50 -24.08 5.24 -1.47
CA THR A 50 -25.46 5.76 -1.35
C THR A 50 -26.22 5.24 -0.13
N ALA A 51 -25.61 4.34 0.66
CA ALA A 51 -26.26 3.77 1.83
C ALA A 51 -26.36 4.77 2.99
N ALA A 52 -27.30 4.53 3.92
CA ALA A 52 -27.43 5.33 5.13
C ALA A 52 -26.09 5.42 5.87
N LEU A 53 -25.79 6.58 6.45
CA LEU A 53 -24.52 6.86 7.10
C LEU A 53 -24.13 5.79 8.14
N GLU A 54 -25.11 5.31 8.91
CA GLU A 54 -24.89 4.29 9.95
C GLU A 54 -24.44 2.96 9.37
N LEU A 55 -24.97 2.56 8.21
CA LEU A 55 -24.58 1.34 7.49
C LEU A 55 -23.20 1.47 6.87
N ARG A 56 -22.87 2.65 6.32
CA ARG A 56 -21.54 2.94 5.78
C ARG A 56 -20.46 2.91 6.87
N ARG A 57 -20.73 3.51 8.04
CA ARG A 57 -19.83 3.45 9.20
C ARG A 57 -19.61 2.03 9.66
N TRP A 58 -20.70 1.29 9.89
CA TRP A 58 -20.63 -0.12 10.31
C TRP A 58 -19.87 -0.97 9.29
N GLY A 59 -20.18 -0.80 8.01
CA GLY A 59 -19.58 -1.53 6.91
C GLY A 59 -18.08 -1.28 6.80
N ALA A 60 -17.67 -0.02 6.78
CA ALA A 60 -16.25 0.34 6.69
C ALA A 60 -15.45 -0.19 7.88
N GLU A 61 -15.99 -0.14 9.10
CA GLU A 61 -15.37 -0.73 10.29
C GLU A 61 -15.26 -2.26 10.19
N PHE A 62 -16.34 -2.93 9.79
CA PHE A 62 -16.35 -4.37 9.63
C PHE A 62 -15.35 -4.86 8.56
N LEU A 63 -15.22 -4.12 7.46
CA LEU A 63 -14.22 -4.39 6.43
C LEU A 63 -12.78 -4.22 6.96
N ALA A 64 -12.53 -3.17 7.74
CA ALA A 64 -11.23 -2.94 8.36
C ALA A 64 -10.83 -4.07 9.30
N GLU A 65 -11.76 -4.52 10.15
CA GLU A 65 -11.55 -5.66 11.06
C GLU A 65 -11.34 -6.97 10.31
N SER A 66 -12.16 -7.23 9.30
CA SER A 66 -12.09 -8.47 8.52
C SER A 66 -10.77 -8.62 7.77
N LEU A 67 -10.19 -7.52 7.27
CA LEU A 67 -8.89 -7.55 6.60
C LEU A 67 -7.72 -7.59 7.60
N ALA A 68 -7.86 -6.95 8.76
CA ALA A 68 -6.84 -6.93 9.81
C ALA A 68 -6.80 -8.21 10.66
N THR A 69 -7.87 -9.01 10.70
CA THR A 69 -7.98 -10.16 11.61
C THR A 69 -6.83 -11.17 11.45
N PRO A 70 -6.13 -11.57 12.53
CA PRO A 70 -5.03 -12.53 12.44
C PRO A 70 -5.53 -13.97 12.24
N VAL A 71 -6.83 -14.20 12.37
CA VAL A 71 -7.46 -15.53 12.38
C VAL A 71 -7.60 -16.11 10.98
N LEU A 72 -7.74 -15.24 9.96
CA LEU A 72 -7.84 -15.67 8.57
C LEU A 72 -6.47 -16.02 7.99
N THR A 73 -6.41 -17.11 7.22
CA THR A 73 -5.19 -17.45 6.49
C THR A 73 -4.94 -16.41 5.39
N MET A 74 -3.69 -16.32 4.92
CA MET A 74 -3.34 -15.39 3.84
C MET A 74 -4.19 -15.61 2.58
N ARG A 75 -4.54 -16.86 2.27
CA ARG A 75 -5.35 -17.22 1.09
C ARG A 75 -6.80 -16.77 1.24
N ASP A 76 -7.38 -16.85 2.43
CA ASP A 76 -8.74 -16.39 2.69
C ASP A 76 -8.84 -14.86 2.59
N LYS A 77 -7.83 -14.17 3.11
CA LYS A 77 -7.73 -12.71 3.01
C LYS A 77 -7.58 -12.23 1.56
N GLU A 78 -6.94 -13.00 0.68
CA GLU A 78 -6.81 -12.64 -0.74
C GLU A 78 -8.18 -12.56 -1.43
N ASN A 79 -9.04 -13.56 -1.22
CA ASN A 79 -10.39 -13.59 -1.80
C ASN A 79 -11.25 -12.42 -1.30
N ILE A 80 -11.17 -12.12 -0.01
CA ILE A 80 -11.89 -11.01 0.61
C ILE A 80 -11.36 -9.67 0.11
N THR A 81 -10.03 -9.52 0.02
CA THR A 81 -9.40 -8.28 -0.44
C THR A 81 -9.89 -7.91 -1.83
N VAL A 82 -9.89 -8.84 -2.78
CA VAL A 82 -10.34 -8.57 -4.16
C VAL A 82 -11.80 -8.11 -4.21
N ALA A 83 -12.69 -8.70 -3.41
CA ALA A 83 -14.10 -8.34 -3.40
C ALA A 83 -14.34 -6.91 -2.85
N VAL A 84 -13.52 -6.48 -1.90
CA VAL A 84 -13.77 -5.26 -1.11
C VAL A 84 -13.19 -3.99 -1.77
N LEU A 85 -12.22 -4.11 -2.69
CA LEU A 85 -11.48 -2.98 -3.27
C LEU A 85 -12.38 -1.93 -3.95
N ASP A 86 -13.36 -2.35 -4.74
CA ASP A 86 -14.24 -1.42 -5.46
C ASP A 86 -15.12 -0.61 -4.50
N THR A 87 -15.63 -1.26 -3.44
CA THR A 87 -16.42 -0.60 -2.40
C THR A 87 -15.56 0.40 -1.60
N LEU A 88 -14.32 0.02 -1.23
CA LEU A 88 -13.40 0.93 -0.55
C LEU A 88 -13.05 2.15 -1.42
N ARG A 89 -12.80 1.93 -2.72
CA ARG A 89 -12.50 3.02 -3.66
C ARG A 89 -13.66 4.01 -3.72
N ARG A 90 -14.89 3.53 -3.91
CA ARG A 90 -16.09 4.38 -4.01
C ARG A 90 -16.36 5.17 -2.73
N LEU A 91 -16.12 4.59 -1.56
CA LEU A 91 -16.26 5.29 -0.27
C LEU A 91 -15.16 6.34 -0.08
N ILE A 92 -13.91 6.06 -0.45
CA ILE A 92 -12.79 7.00 -0.31
C ILE A 92 -12.89 8.17 -1.30
N GLU A 93 -13.32 7.91 -2.53
CA GLU A 93 -13.47 8.93 -3.58
C GLU A 93 -14.77 9.76 -3.45
N GLY A 94 -15.64 9.40 -2.49
CA GLY A 94 -16.89 10.12 -2.21
C GLY A 94 -16.66 11.55 -1.74
N ALA A 95 -17.17 12.53 -2.48
CA ALA A 95 -17.09 13.93 -2.09
C ALA A 95 -17.93 14.20 -0.82
N GLY A 96 -17.31 14.73 0.24
CA GLY A 96 -17.99 15.03 1.50
C GLY A 96 -18.30 13.80 2.36
N GLU A 97 -17.56 12.70 2.17
CA GLU A 97 -17.71 11.48 2.97
C GLU A 97 -17.42 11.71 4.47
N ASP A 98 -18.08 10.93 5.33
CA ASP A 98 -17.93 11.03 6.77
C ASP A 98 -16.52 10.61 7.23
N VAL A 99 -15.94 11.36 8.17
CA VAL A 99 -14.57 11.16 8.65
C VAL A 99 -14.37 9.78 9.28
N ILE A 100 -15.39 9.22 9.94
CA ILE A 100 -15.30 7.89 10.56
C ILE A 100 -15.24 6.82 9.47
N VAL A 101 -16.09 6.94 8.43
CA VAL A 101 -16.07 6.07 7.26
C VAL A 101 -14.70 6.14 6.57
N LEU A 102 -14.19 7.34 6.30
CA LEU A 102 -12.87 7.52 5.66
C LEU A 102 -11.74 6.90 6.48
N LYS A 103 -11.72 7.11 7.80
CA LYS A 103 -10.70 6.52 8.69
C LYS A 103 -10.73 4.99 8.65
N ALA A 104 -11.93 4.40 8.71
CA ALA A 104 -12.10 2.97 8.64
C ALA A 104 -11.72 2.41 7.26
N CYS A 105 -12.10 3.08 6.18
CA CYS A 105 -11.69 2.71 4.82
C CYS A 105 -10.17 2.79 4.62
N VAL A 106 -9.49 3.80 5.19
CA VAL A 106 -8.03 3.90 5.16
C VAL A 106 -7.39 2.75 5.95
N ALA A 107 -7.93 2.37 7.10
CA ALA A 107 -7.45 1.22 7.88
C ALA A 107 -7.64 -0.12 7.14
N ALA A 108 -8.80 -0.29 6.48
CA ALA A 108 -9.08 -1.42 5.62
C ALA A 108 -8.10 -1.46 4.43
N ALA A 109 -7.88 -0.34 3.76
CA ALA A 109 -6.96 -0.20 2.64
C ALA A 109 -5.51 -0.49 3.05
N ALA A 110 -5.07 -0.02 4.22
CA ALA A 110 -3.73 -0.31 4.75
C ALA A 110 -3.52 -1.81 5.01
N SER A 111 -4.57 -2.54 5.40
CA SER A 111 -4.51 -3.99 5.63
C SER A 111 -4.61 -4.77 4.31
N ALA A 112 -5.40 -4.28 3.36
CA ALA A 112 -5.50 -4.82 2.02
C ALA A 112 -4.23 -4.60 1.19
N TYR A 113 -3.52 -3.48 1.38
CA TYR A 113 -2.44 -3.04 0.50
C TYR A 113 -1.29 -4.06 0.38
N PRO A 114 -0.72 -4.63 1.45
CA PRO A 114 0.32 -5.66 1.34
C PRO A 114 -0.14 -6.92 0.61
N ILE A 115 -1.44 -7.24 0.71
CA ILE A 115 -2.07 -8.39 0.06
C ILE A 115 -2.24 -8.07 -1.42
N ALA A 116 -2.85 -6.93 -1.76
CA ALA A 116 -3.05 -6.44 -3.12
C ALA A 116 -1.71 -6.22 -3.86
N LEU A 117 -0.68 -5.71 -3.19
CA LEU A 117 0.66 -5.55 -3.74
C LEU A 117 1.33 -6.90 -4.09
N ARG A 118 0.85 -8.01 -3.53
CA ARG A 118 1.28 -9.35 -3.94
C ARG A 118 0.71 -9.75 -5.31
N TRP A 119 -0.41 -9.14 -5.70
CA TRP A 119 -1.07 -9.30 -6.99
C TRP A 119 -0.62 -8.27 -8.03
N ILE A 120 -0.14 -7.10 -7.59
CA ILE A 120 0.43 -6.04 -8.43
C ILE A 120 1.96 -6.26 -8.56
N ASP A 121 2.57 -6.63 -9.68
CA ASP A 121 2.06 -7.08 -10.97
C ASP A 121 3.28 -7.64 -11.71
N ALA A 122 3.35 -8.96 -11.92
CA ALA A 122 4.45 -9.54 -12.71
C ALA A 122 4.49 -8.92 -14.12
N LEU A 123 3.31 -8.54 -14.62
CA LEU A 123 3.12 -7.88 -15.90
C LEU A 123 3.75 -6.49 -15.95
N LEU A 124 3.59 -5.65 -14.91
CA LEU A 124 4.22 -4.33 -14.86
C LEU A 124 5.75 -4.45 -14.74
N VAL A 125 6.23 -5.42 -13.96
CA VAL A 125 7.67 -5.67 -13.86
C VAL A 125 8.22 -6.17 -15.20
N ASP A 126 7.55 -7.09 -15.87
CA ASP A 126 7.94 -7.56 -17.20
C ASP A 126 7.92 -6.42 -18.24
N ALA A 127 6.88 -5.59 -18.24
CA ALA A 127 6.77 -4.41 -19.12
C ALA A 127 7.89 -3.39 -18.84
N THR A 128 8.19 -3.10 -17.58
CA THR A 128 9.26 -2.17 -17.22
C THR A 128 10.63 -2.70 -17.62
N LEU A 129 10.92 -3.99 -17.40
CA LEU A 129 12.17 -4.62 -17.85
C LEU A 129 12.36 -4.49 -19.37
N ASN A 130 11.29 -4.66 -20.15
CA ASN A 130 11.33 -4.46 -21.60
C ASN A 130 11.62 -3.00 -21.97
N CYS A 131 11.01 -2.02 -21.31
CA CYS A 131 11.28 -0.59 -21.54
C CYS A 131 12.70 -0.17 -21.12
N LEU A 132 13.27 -0.77 -20.07
CA LEU A 132 14.62 -0.46 -19.59
C LEU A 132 15.71 -0.78 -20.64
N SER A 133 15.47 -1.72 -21.55
CA SER A 133 16.38 -2.04 -22.66
C SER A 133 16.58 -0.86 -23.62
N ILE A 134 15.53 -0.04 -23.81
CA ILE A 134 15.55 1.17 -24.64
C ILE A 134 16.27 2.29 -23.89
N LEU A 135 16.04 2.43 -22.59
CA LEU A 135 16.66 3.47 -21.76
C LEU A 135 18.18 3.28 -21.61
N ILE A 136 18.64 2.04 -21.41
CA ILE A 136 20.08 1.74 -21.37
C ILE A 136 20.76 2.14 -22.68
N ARG A 137 20.10 1.89 -23.82
CA ARG A 137 20.60 2.22 -25.16
C ARG A 137 20.63 3.72 -25.41
N THR A 138 19.55 4.42 -25.08
CA THR A 138 19.38 5.84 -25.41
C THR A 138 20.11 6.75 -24.43
N ARG A 139 20.38 6.29 -23.20
CA ARG A 139 20.98 7.09 -22.13
C ARG A 139 22.06 6.30 -21.36
N PRO A 140 23.31 6.26 -21.88
CA PRO A 140 24.43 5.54 -21.25
C PRO A 140 24.72 6.00 -19.82
N ALA A 141 24.54 7.30 -19.51
CA ALA A 141 24.76 7.86 -18.18
C ALA A 141 23.87 7.24 -17.08
N THR A 142 22.68 6.74 -17.44
CA THR A 142 21.75 6.07 -16.51
C THR A 142 21.90 4.54 -16.48
N SER A 143 22.66 3.96 -17.41
CA SER A 143 22.79 2.51 -17.59
C SER A 143 23.26 1.80 -16.31
N ASN A 144 24.32 2.32 -15.66
CA ASN A 144 24.85 1.73 -14.43
C ASN A 144 23.83 1.73 -13.27
N ARG A 145 22.95 2.74 -13.19
CA ARG A 145 21.91 2.80 -12.14
C ARG A 145 20.83 1.77 -12.39
N ILE A 146 20.39 1.66 -13.64
CA ILE A 146 19.39 0.68 -14.08
C ILE A 146 19.92 -0.75 -13.83
N LEU A 147 21.16 -1.02 -14.23
CA LEU A 147 21.76 -2.35 -14.09
C LEU A 147 21.92 -2.75 -12.62
N ASN A 148 22.37 -1.85 -11.75
CA ASN A 148 22.44 -2.13 -10.31
C ASN A 148 21.06 -2.34 -9.68
N ALA A 149 19.99 -1.69 -10.18
CA ALA A 149 18.63 -1.94 -9.71
C ALA A 149 18.16 -3.36 -10.12
N VAL A 150 18.39 -3.76 -11.38
CA VAL A 150 18.02 -5.10 -11.87
C VAL A 150 18.83 -6.21 -11.18
N LEU A 151 20.12 -6.00 -10.91
CA LEU A 151 20.96 -6.99 -10.20
C LEU A 151 20.59 -7.15 -8.71
N ASN A 152 19.87 -6.20 -8.12
CA ASN A 152 19.36 -6.28 -6.75
C ASN A 152 17.91 -6.77 -6.68
N PHE A 153 17.23 -6.89 -7.82
CA PHE A 153 15.89 -7.46 -7.91
C PHE A 153 15.96 -8.99 -7.77
N ASN A 154 14.94 -9.62 -7.17
CA ASN A 154 14.82 -11.07 -7.08
C ASN A 154 13.47 -11.52 -7.68
N PRO A 155 13.44 -12.06 -8.91
CA PRO A 155 12.22 -12.50 -9.57
C PRO A 155 11.59 -13.76 -8.91
N LEU A 156 12.34 -14.46 -8.05
CA LEU A 156 11.88 -15.66 -7.33
C LEU A 156 11.28 -15.35 -5.96
N LYS A 157 11.12 -14.08 -5.57
CA LYS A 157 10.61 -13.69 -4.24
C LYS A 157 9.26 -14.32 -3.89
N LEU A 158 8.39 -14.51 -4.89
CA LEU A 158 7.06 -15.12 -4.73
C LEU A 158 7.10 -16.67 -4.69
N ALA A 159 8.25 -17.29 -4.95
CA ALA A 159 8.41 -18.75 -4.93
C ALA A 159 8.58 -19.35 -3.52
N ASN A 160 8.76 -18.52 -2.50
CA ASN A 160 8.91 -18.94 -1.09
C ASN A 160 7.56 -19.23 -0.39
N SER A 161 6.44 -19.22 -1.12
CA SER A 161 5.09 -19.48 -0.63
C SER A 161 4.48 -20.67 -1.37
N PRO A 162 3.47 -21.37 -0.81
CA PRO A 162 2.79 -22.46 -1.50
C PRO A 162 2.33 -22.02 -2.89
N MET A 163 2.85 -22.69 -3.93
CA MET A 163 2.82 -22.18 -5.29
C MET A 163 1.55 -22.64 -6.01
N THR A 164 0.65 -21.70 -6.31
CA THR A 164 -0.51 -21.95 -7.17
C THR A 164 -0.09 -22.02 -8.65
N PRO A 165 -0.87 -22.62 -9.56
CA PRO A 165 -0.57 -22.60 -11.00
C PRO A 165 -0.40 -21.18 -11.56
N LYS A 166 -1.23 -20.23 -11.10
CA LYS A 166 -1.13 -18.81 -11.47
C LYS A 166 0.19 -18.19 -11.00
N THR A 167 0.53 -18.36 -9.72
CA THR A 167 1.80 -17.85 -9.17
C THR A 167 3.02 -18.50 -9.84
N ARG A 168 2.91 -19.78 -10.20
CA ARG A 168 3.94 -20.52 -10.94
C ARG A 168 4.23 -19.88 -12.30
N VAL A 169 3.18 -19.54 -13.07
CA VAL A 169 3.32 -18.87 -14.36
C VAL A 169 3.91 -17.47 -14.21
N LEU A 170 3.45 -16.68 -13.23
CA LEU A 170 3.97 -15.33 -12.97
C LEU A 170 5.47 -15.34 -12.59
N VAL A 171 5.89 -16.28 -11.74
CA VAL A 171 7.31 -16.42 -11.39
C VAL A 171 8.12 -16.87 -12.60
N GLN A 172 7.59 -17.77 -13.44
CA GLN A 172 8.27 -18.19 -14.67
C GLN A 172 8.39 -17.06 -15.69
N SER A 173 7.37 -16.20 -15.85
CA SER A 173 7.44 -15.04 -16.74
C SER A 173 8.52 -14.06 -16.29
N LEU A 174 8.53 -13.69 -15.00
CA LEU A 174 9.52 -12.79 -14.42
C LEU A 174 10.95 -13.29 -14.58
N VAL A 175 11.18 -14.59 -14.33
CA VAL A 175 12.48 -15.22 -14.50
C VAL A 175 12.90 -15.22 -15.97
N LYS A 176 11.97 -15.54 -16.89
CA LYS A 176 12.23 -15.55 -18.34
C LYS A 176 12.58 -14.15 -18.85
N THR A 177 11.78 -13.13 -18.54
CA THR A 177 11.99 -11.75 -18.98
C THR A 177 13.29 -11.18 -18.42
N THR A 178 13.57 -11.39 -17.12
CA THR A 178 14.82 -10.96 -16.49
C THR A 178 16.04 -11.61 -17.15
N ARG A 179 15.96 -12.91 -17.47
CA ARG A 179 17.03 -13.64 -18.17
C ARG A 179 17.26 -13.09 -19.57
N ILE A 180 16.20 -12.94 -20.37
CA ILE A 180 16.28 -12.46 -21.75
C ILE A 180 16.88 -11.05 -21.77
N PHE A 181 16.40 -10.15 -20.90
CA PHE A 181 16.91 -8.79 -20.77
C PHE A 181 18.42 -8.75 -20.50
N LEU A 182 18.90 -9.48 -19.50
CA LEU A 182 20.32 -9.51 -19.13
C LEU A 182 21.20 -10.22 -20.16
N THR A 183 20.68 -11.27 -20.81
CA THR A 183 21.39 -12.00 -21.87
C THR A 183 21.56 -11.11 -23.10
N ASN A 184 20.53 -10.38 -23.49
CA ASN A 184 20.57 -9.45 -24.61
C ASN A 184 21.55 -8.29 -24.35
N LEU A 185 21.69 -7.87 -23.09
CA LEU A 185 22.68 -6.87 -22.69
C LEU A 185 24.11 -7.40 -22.86
N LEU A 186 24.39 -8.64 -22.43
CA LEU A 186 25.70 -9.29 -22.58
C LEU A 186 26.08 -9.52 -24.04
N LYS A 187 25.13 -9.98 -24.87
CA LYS A 187 25.39 -10.21 -26.31
C LYS A 187 25.75 -8.92 -27.05
N ARG A 188 25.20 -7.79 -26.60
CA ARG A 188 25.34 -6.50 -27.29
C ARG A 188 26.58 -5.73 -26.89
N ASP A 189 27.03 -5.86 -25.64
CA ASP A 189 28.26 -5.25 -25.15
C ASP A 189 29.08 -6.25 -24.32
N PRO A 190 29.82 -7.17 -24.97
CA PRO A 190 30.59 -8.20 -24.28
C PRO A 190 31.68 -7.64 -23.36
N HIS A 191 32.20 -6.45 -23.67
CA HIS A 191 33.31 -5.81 -22.96
C HIS A 191 32.86 -4.92 -21.79
N ASN A 192 31.56 -4.97 -21.42
CA ASN A 192 31.04 -4.20 -20.31
C ASN A 192 31.74 -4.58 -18.98
N PRO A 193 32.19 -3.61 -18.16
CA PRO A 193 32.82 -3.90 -16.86
C PRO A 193 31.90 -4.64 -15.88
N MET A 194 30.58 -4.65 -16.12
CA MET A 194 29.59 -5.38 -15.32
C MET A 194 29.29 -6.79 -15.87
N SER A 195 29.88 -7.21 -16.99
CA SER A 195 29.60 -8.51 -17.64
C SER A 195 29.75 -9.69 -16.68
N GLY A 196 30.84 -9.71 -15.88
CA GLY A 196 31.05 -10.77 -14.89
C GLY A 196 29.98 -10.81 -13.79
N ARG A 197 29.47 -9.65 -13.35
CA ARG A 197 28.39 -9.56 -12.35
C ARG A 197 27.06 -10.04 -12.93
N ILE A 198 26.79 -9.74 -14.20
CA ILE A 198 25.58 -10.20 -14.90
C ILE A 198 25.61 -11.72 -15.06
N GLN A 199 26.74 -12.30 -15.50
CA GLN A 199 26.91 -13.74 -15.63
C GLN A 199 26.70 -14.47 -14.29
N GLN A 200 27.32 -13.98 -13.20
CA GLN A 200 27.13 -14.54 -11.85
C GLN A 200 25.69 -14.44 -11.34
N TYR A 201 24.97 -13.37 -11.70
CA TYR A 201 23.57 -13.23 -11.35
C TYR A 201 22.69 -14.22 -12.13
N LEU A 202 22.91 -14.34 -13.45
CA LEU A 202 22.19 -15.29 -14.30
C LEU A 202 22.40 -16.74 -13.87
N GLU A 203 23.63 -17.13 -13.54
CA GLU A 203 23.95 -18.48 -13.06
C GLU A 203 23.22 -18.80 -11.75
N ARG A 204 23.27 -17.90 -10.77
CA ARG A 204 22.55 -18.05 -9.49
C ARG A 204 21.03 -18.11 -9.70
N LEU A 205 20.49 -17.28 -10.58
CA LEU A 205 19.07 -17.25 -10.91
C LEU A 205 18.62 -18.56 -11.57
N MET A 206 19.41 -19.10 -12.50
CA MET A 206 19.11 -20.36 -13.17
C MET A 206 19.21 -21.55 -12.21
N ARG A 207 20.25 -21.61 -11.38
CA ARG A 207 20.41 -22.65 -10.36
C ARG A 207 19.24 -22.66 -9.38
N SER A 208 18.85 -21.49 -8.85
CA SER A 208 17.72 -21.38 -7.92
C SER A 208 16.38 -21.69 -8.58
N ARG A 209 16.18 -21.33 -9.86
CA ARG A 209 15.01 -21.78 -10.64
C ARG A 209 14.97 -23.31 -10.75
N THR A 210 16.06 -23.95 -11.14
CA THR A 210 16.15 -25.42 -11.22
C THR A 210 15.88 -26.06 -9.86
N GLU A 211 16.49 -25.56 -8.78
CA GLU A 211 16.23 -26.06 -7.42
C GLU A 211 14.75 -25.94 -7.04
N ILE A 212 14.09 -24.80 -7.27
CA ILE A 212 12.70 -24.58 -6.88
C ILE A 212 11.70 -25.40 -7.72
N PHE A 213 11.96 -25.56 -9.02
CA PHE A 213 11.00 -26.17 -9.95
C PHE A 213 11.27 -27.67 -10.23
N ASP A 214 12.52 -28.14 -10.09
CA ASP A 214 12.90 -29.53 -10.36
C ASP A 214 13.01 -30.42 -9.11
N GLU A 215 13.05 -29.89 -7.88
CA GLU A 215 12.96 -30.69 -6.64
C GLU A 215 11.66 -31.52 -6.60
N ALA A 216 10.59 -31.00 -7.20
CA ALA A 216 9.31 -31.70 -7.34
C ALA A 216 9.39 -32.91 -8.27
N GLY A 217 10.29 -32.90 -9.27
CA GLY A 217 10.55 -34.02 -10.17
C GLY A 217 11.58 -35.01 -9.60
N ARG A 218 12.63 -34.51 -8.93
CA ARG A 218 13.69 -35.35 -8.36
C ARG A 218 13.24 -36.24 -7.22
N LYS A 219 12.31 -35.82 -6.35
CA LYS A 219 11.73 -36.72 -5.33
C LYS A 219 10.94 -37.89 -5.90
N ARG A 220 10.37 -37.73 -7.11
CA ARG A 220 9.66 -38.79 -7.84
C ARG A 220 10.65 -39.71 -8.57
N ALA A 221 11.65 -39.13 -9.23
CA ALA A 221 12.71 -39.88 -9.93
C ALA A 221 13.66 -40.65 -9.00
N LEU A 222 14.00 -40.12 -7.82
CA LEU A 222 14.79 -40.84 -6.80
C LEU A 222 14.01 -42.00 -6.20
N ALA A 223 12.68 -41.86 -6.01
CA ALA A 223 11.83 -42.96 -5.57
C ALA A 223 11.82 -44.10 -6.60
N ASP A 224 11.70 -43.78 -7.89
CA ASP A 224 11.75 -44.76 -8.99
C ASP A 224 13.14 -45.39 -9.15
N HIS A 225 14.23 -44.64 -8.95
CA HIS A 225 15.60 -45.16 -9.03
C HIS A 225 15.98 -46.03 -7.82
N THR A 226 15.45 -45.73 -6.62
CA THR A 226 15.59 -46.60 -5.44
C THR A 226 14.73 -47.86 -5.55
N ALA A 227 13.60 -47.81 -6.27
CA ALA A 227 12.76 -48.97 -6.54
C ALA A 227 13.39 -49.92 -7.57
N ALA A 228 14.17 -49.40 -8.52
CA ALA A 228 14.86 -50.21 -9.54
C ALA A 228 16.16 -50.87 -9.03
N ALA A 229 16.79 -50.35 -7.97
CA ALA A 229 18.04 -50.89 -7.41
C ALA A 229 17.86 -52.09 -6.47
N TYR A 230 16.64 -52.33 -5.98
CA TYR A 230 16.27 -53.50 -5.16
C TYR A 230 15.32 -54.40 -5.94
N GLY A 231 15.87 -55.09 -6.94
CA GLY A 231 15.18 -56.16 -7.64
C GLY A 231 14.93 -57.38 -6.74
N ASP A 232 13.70 -57.90 -6.83
CA ASP A 232 13.29 -59.29 -6.63
C ASP A 232 13.86 -60.05 -5.41
N ALA A 233 13.18 -59.92 -4.26
CA ALA A 233 13.17 -60.96 -3.25
C ALA A 233 11.80 -61.09 -2.58
N LYS A 234 11.07 -62.11 -3.02
CA LYS A 234 10.07 -62.90 -2.27
C LYS A 234 9.14 -62.13 -1.31
N ARG A 235 7.91 -61.95 -1.78
CA ARG A 235 6.67 -61.76 -1.02
C ARG A 235 6.75 -62.42 0.38
N GLN A 236 6.71 -61.59 1.43
CA GLN A 236 6.21 -62.01 2.73
C GLN A 236 4.95 -61.21 3.03
N LYS A 237 3.84 -61.95 3.02
CA LYS A 237 2.47 -61.50 3.21
C LYS A 237 2.27 -61.11 4.68
N LEU A 238 1.90 -59.86 4.94
CA LEU A 238 1.17 -59.46 6.14
C LEU A 238 -0.16 -58.86 5.68
N GLU A 239 -1.24 -59.57 6.02
CA GLU A 239 -2.62 -59.16 5.76
C GLU A 239 -3.02 -58.01 6.70
N GLY A 240 -3.72 -57.03 6.15
CA GLY A 240 -4.33 -55.93 6.90
C GLY A 240 -4.36 -54.62 6.13
N GLY A 241 -4.97 -54.59 4.94
CA GLY A 241 -5.11 -53.37 4.14
C GLY A 241 -6.40 -53.38 3.34
N VAL A 242 -7.27 -52.42 3.62
CA VAL A 242 -8.55 -52.16 2.96
C VAL A 242 -8.35 -52.12 1.44
N ALA A 243 -9.22 -52.81 0.69
CA ALA A 243 -9.14 -52.89 -0.77
C ALA A 243 -9.14 -51.49 -1.40
N GLN A 244 -8.00 -51.09 -2.00
CA GLN A 244 -7.92 -49.85 -2.78
C GLN A 244 -8.73 -50.01 -4.06
N VAL A 245 -9.82 -49.24 -4.18
CA VAL A 245 -10.59 -49.12 -5.43
C VAL A 245 -9.71 -48.40 -6.46
N SER A 246 -9.28 -49.12 -7.50
CA SER A 246 -8.51 -48.56 -8.61
C SER A 246 -9.44 -48.12 -9.74
N ILE A 247 -9.37 -46.86 -10.15
CA ILE A 247 -10.21 -46.30 -11.22
C ILE A 247 -9.42 -46.35 -12.54
N PRO A 248 -9.77 -47.24 -13.49
CA PRO A 248 -9.02 -47.34 -14.74
C PRO A 248 -9.19 -46.09 -15.62
N PRO A 249 -8.18 -45.65 -16.37
CA PRO A 249 -8.33 -44.54 -17.32
C PRO A 249 -9.25 -44.95 -18.49
N LEU A 250 -9.98 -43.99 -19.05
CA LEU A 250 -10.75 -44.18 -20.28
C LEU A 250 -9.77 -44.38 -21.46
N GLY A 251 -10.00 -45.40 -22.29
CA GLY A 251 -9.22 -45.62 -23.51
C GLY A 251 -9.53 -44.59 -24.61
N PRO A 252 -8.84 -44.59 -25.75
CA PRO A 252 -9.19 -43.69 -26.86
C PRO A 252 -10.48 -44.14 -27.57
N GLY A 253 -11.40 -43.21 -27.84
CA GLY A 253 -12.59 -43.44 -28.67
C GLY A 253 -13.92 -42.95 -28.07
N PRO A 254 -15.05 -43.10 -28.78
CA PRO A 254 -16.37 -42.74 -28.24
C PRO A 254 -16.75 -43.70 -27.10
N HIS A 255 -17.10 -43.15 -25.94
CA HIS A 255 -17.52 -43.94 -24.78
C HIS A 255 -19.03 -43.84 -24.55
N THR A 256 -19.64 -44.96 -24.16
CA THR A 256 -21.01 -44.97 -23.67
C THR A 256 -21.07 -44.41 -22.25
N LEU A 257 -22.24 -43.89 -21.86
CA LEU A 257 -22.47 -43.37 -20.51
C LEU A 257 -22.24 -44.46 -19.44
N ALA A 258 -22.54 -45.73 -19.77
CA ALA A 258 -22.23 -46.87 -18.91
C ALA A 258 -20.72 -47.06 -18.67
N ALA A 259 -19.88 -46.87 -19.70
CA ALA A 259 -18.43 -46.99 -19.58
C ALA A 259 -17.82 -45.88 -18.70
N VAL A 260 -18.42 -44.68 -18.70
CA VAL A 260 -17.97 -43.56 -17.85
C VAL A 260 -18.16 -43.88 -16.36
N PHE A 261 -19.28 -44.50 -16.00
CA PHE A 261 -19.65 -44.83 -14.61
C PHE A 261 -19.17 -46.21 -14.15
N ALA A 262 -18.60 -47.03 -15.04
CA ALA A 262 -18.03 -48.32 -14.69
C ALA A 262 -16.70 -48.15 -13.91
N LEU A 263 -16.76 -48.37 -12.60
CA LEU A 263 -15.60 -48.33 -11.69
C LEU A 263 -15.09 -49.74 -11.33
N THR A 264 -15.74 -50.79 -11.81
CA THR A 264 -15.33 -52.19 -11.61
C THR A 264 -14.50 -52.67 -12.80
N SER A 265 -13.50 -53.50 -12.55
CA SER A 265 -12.72 -54.23 -13.57
C SER A 265 -13.34 -55.60 -13.91
N ASN A 266 -14.43 -55.98 -13.24
CA ASN A 266 -15.09 -57.27 -13.46
C ASN A 266 -16.02 -57.20 -14.68
N LEU A 267 -15.61 -57.84 -15.77
CA LEU A 267 -16.34 -57.90 -17.04
C LEU A 267 -17.77 -58.43 -16.91
N GLY A 268 -18.04 -59.34 -15.97
CA GLY A 268 -19.38 -59.90 -15.74
C GLY A 268 -20.36 -58.91 -15.10
N LEU A 269 -19.86 -57.98 -14.28
CA LEU A 269 -20.68 -56.92 -13.67
C LEU A 269 -20.87 -55.72 -14.58
N GLN A 270 -19.94 -55.46 -15.51
CA GLN A 270 -20.05 -54.39 -16.50
C GLN A 270 -21.18 -54.65 -17.52
N GLY A 271 -21.48 -55.92 -17.81
CA GLY A 271 -22.56 -56.32 -18.71
C GLY A 271 -23.89 -56.65 -18.01
N PHE A 272 -23.98 -56.44 -16.70
CA PHE A 272 -25.18 -56.78 -15.93
C PHE A 272 -26.30 -55.76 -16.13
N ASP A 273 -27.48 -56.21 -16.55
CA ASP A 273 -28.66 -55.36 -16.71
C ASP A 273 -29.43 -55.22 -15.40
N ALA A 274 -29.29 -54.06 -14.77
CA ALA A 274 -29.92 -53.75 -13.49
C ALA A 274 -31.47 -53.70 -13.56
N THR A 275 -32.06 -53.62 -14.76
CA THR A 275 -33.52 -53.62 -14.92
C THR A 275 -34.16 -54.99 -14.60
N GLN A 276 -33.35 -56.05 -14.57
CA GLN A 276 -33.79 -57.41 -14.21
C GLN A 276 -33.98 -57.59 -12.70
N LEU A 277 -33.54 -56.63 -11.86
CA LEU A 277 -33.78 -56.67 -10.41
C LEU A 277 -35.16 -56.09 -10.06
N PRO A 278 -35.95 -56.78 -9.21
CA PRO A 278 -37.13 -56.17 -8.61
C PRO A 278 -36.75 -54.90 -7.82
N ALA A 279 -37.48 -53.80 -8.03
CA ALA A 279 -37.17 -52.50 -7.44
C ALA A 279 -37.01 -52.52 -5.91
N ASN A 280 -37.83 -53.31 -5.22
CA ASN A 280 -37.75 -53.48 -3.76
C ASN A 280 -36.44 -54.14 -3.30
N LEU A 281 -35.89 -55.05 -4.10
CA LEU A 281 -34.63 -55.72 -3.80
C LEU A 281 -33.44 -54.80 -4.11
N ALA A 282 -33.50 -54.05 -5.22
CA ALA A 282 -32.51 -53.03 -5.55
C ALA A 282 -32.41 -51.94 -4.46
N ALA A 283 -33.55 -51.39 -4.02
CA ALA A 283 -33.58 -50.36 -2.97
C ALA A 283 -32.98 -50.85 -1.65
N ARG A 284 -33.30 -52.09 -1.22
CA ARG A 284 -32.71 -52.68 0.00
C ARG A 284 -31.20 -52.88 -0.12
N ILE A 285 -30.72 -53.34 -1.27
CA ILE A 285 -29.28 -53.52 -1.53
C ILE A 285 -28.58 -52.15 -1.52
N SER A 286 -29.14 -51.13 -2.18
CA SER A 286 -28.55 -49.78 -2.22
C SER A 286 -28.45 -49.15 -0.83
N VAL A 287 -29.50 -49.23 -0.02
CA VAL A 287 -29.49 -48.68 1.36
C VAL A 287 -28.51 -49.44 2.24
N SER A 288 -28.49 -50.77 2.16
CA SER A 288 -27.53 -51.57 2.92
C SER A 288 -26.09 -51.30 2.49
N ALA A 289 -25.84 -51.16 1.19
CA ALA A 289 -24.51 -50.87 0.68
C ALA A 289 -24.05 -49.49 1.13
N LEU A 290 -24.88 -48.45 0.99
CA LEU A 290 -24.56 -47.08 1.42
C LEU A 290 -24.34 -46.98 2.94
N ALA A 291 -25.07 -47.74 3.75
CA ALA A 291 -24.88 -47.75 5.20
C ALA A 291 -23.56 -48.39 5.65
N THR A 292 -22.98 -49.27 4.82
CA THR A 292 -21.73 -50.00 5.12
C THR A 292 -20.50 -49.45 4.39
N LEU A 293 -20.70 -48.56 3.42
CA LEU A 293 -19.63 -48.04 2.58
C LEU A 293 -18.86 -46.94 3.32
N ASP A 294 -17.54 -47.01 3.27
CA ASP A 294 -16.68 -45.96 3.81
C ASP A 294 -16.81 -44.65 3.00
N GLU A 295 -16.94 -43.53 3.70
CA GLU A 295 -17.18 -42.21 3.10
C GLU A 295 -16.01 -41.75 2.22
N GLN A 296 -14.77 -42.10 2.59
CA GLN A 296 -13.59 -41.74 1.80
C GLN A 296 -13.55 -42.50 0.47
N VAL A 297 -13.93 -43.78 0.48
CA VAL A 297 -14.03 -44.60 -0.74
C VAL A 297 -15.10 -44.05 -1.69
N LEU A 298 -16.26 -43.63 -1.16
CA LEU A 298 -17.33 -43.03 -1.96
C LEU A 298 -16.88 -41.70 -2.59
N ASN A 299 -16.25 -40.82 -1.81
CA ASN A 299 -15.76 -39.54 -2.30
C ASN A 299 -14.68 -39.70 -3.38
N PHE A 300 -13.78 -40.68 -3.21
CA PHE A 300 -12.75 -41.02 -4.19
C PHE A 300 -13.37 -41.53 -5.51
N ALA A 301 -14.36 -42.42 -5.42
CA ALA A 301 -15.09 -42.94 -6.58
C ALA A 301 -15.82 -41.82 -7.36
N VAL A 302 -16.49 -40.91 -6.64
CA VAL A 302 -17.19 -39.76 -7.24
C VAL A 302 -16.22 -38.80 -7.93
N ALA A 303 -15.06 -38.54 -7.32
CA ALA A 303 -14.03 -37.69 -7.92
C ALA A 303 -13.51 -38.27 -9.24
N GLY A 304 -13.22 -39.58 -9.29
CA GLY A 304 -12.73 -40.21 -10.52
C GLY A 304 -13.74 -40.19 -11.67
N VAL A 305 -15.05 -40.28 -11.40
CA VAL A 305 -16.08 -40.12 -12.44
C VAL A 305 -16.16 -38.67 -12.94
N ARG A 306 -15.99 -37.68 -12.05
CA ARG A 306 -15.94 -36.25 -12.45
C ARG A 306 -14.75 -35.96 -13.35
N ASP A 307 -13.59 -36.49 -13.04
CA ASP A 307 -12.37 -36.31 -13.85
C ASP A 307 -12.54 -36.94 -15.25
N ARG A 308 -13.17 -38.13 -15.32
CA ARG A 308 -13.52 -38.79 -16.59
C ARG A 308 -14.44 -37.93 -17.46
N LEU A 309 -15.48 -37.33 -16.87
CA LEU A 309 -16.41 -36.44 -17.58
C LEU A 309 -15.73 -35.15 -18.06
N ALA A 310 -14.85 -34.56 -17.24
CA ALA A 310 -14.10 -33.36 -17.61
C ALA A 310 -13.15 -33.62 -18.79
N SER A 311 -12.49 -34.77 -18.81
CA SER A 311 -11.63 -35.20 -19.93
C SER A 311 -12.39 -35.32 -21.24
N LEU A 312 -13.62 -35.86 -21.20
CA LEU A 312 -14.47 -35.98 -22.39
C LEU A 312 -15.02 -34.64 -22.86
N TYR A 313 -15.33 -33.73 -21.94
CA TYR A 313 -15.76 -32.37 -22.28
C TYR A 313 -14.64 -31.54 -22.92
N GLY A 314 -13.39 -31.72 -22.48
CA GLY A 314 -12.21 -31.07 -23.07
C GLY A 314 -11.87 -31.56 -24.48
N ALA A 315 -12.37 -32.74 -24.88
CA ALA A 315 -12.15 -33.35 -26.19
C ALA A 315 -13.25 -33.04 -27.24
N GLY A 316 -14.04 -31.98 -27.04
CA GLY A 316 -15.15 -31.59 -27.93
C GLY A 316 -14.78 -31.22 -29.38
N PRO A 317 -15.78 -30.88 -30.22
CA PRO A 317 -16.22 -31.62 -31.42
C PRO A 317 -15.40 -31.40 -32.71
N ALA A 318 -14.08 -31.21 -32.65
CA ALA A 318 -13.25 -31.07 -33.86
C ALA A 318 -12.81 -32.40 -34.50
N ALA A 319 -12.96 -33.53 -33.80
CA ALA A 319 -12.42 -34.82 -34.23
C ALA A 319 -13.47 -35.79 -34.85
N ALA A 320 -14.74 -35.40 -34.95
CA ALA A 320 -15.84 -36.33 -35.28
C ALA A 320 -16.45 -36.19 -36.69
N ALA A 321 -15.98 -35.28 -37.54
CA ALA A 321 -16.46 -35.15 -38.91
C ALA A 321 -15.28 -35.21 -39.89
N GLY A 322 -15.07 -36.38 -40.49
CA GLY A 322 -14.15 -36.54 -41.61
C GLY A 322 -14.82 -36.13 -42.91
N GLU A 323 -14.37 -35.04 -43.52
CA GLU A 323 -14.42 -34.82 -44.97
C GLU A 323 -13.19 -34.03 -45.44
N PRO A 324 -12.64 -34.33 -46.65
CA PRO A 324 -11.32 -33.89 -47.06
C PRO A 324 -11.38 -32.59 -47.88
N SER A 325 -10.75 -31.52 -47.40
CA SER A 325 -10.53 -30.32 -48.20
C SER A 325 -9.26 -30.44 -49.05
N VAL A 326 -9.46 -30.26 -50.34
CA VAL A 326 -8.51 -30.38 -51.46
C VAL A 326 -7.27 -29.49 -51.28
N ILE A 327 -6.10 -30.08 -51.55
CA ILE A 327 -4.78 -29.43 -51.56
C ILE A 327 -4.71 -28.43 -52.72
N ASN A 328 -4.43 -27.16 -52.41
CA ASN A 328 -4.14 -26.14 -53.42
C ASN A 328 -2.62 -26.15 -53.72
N ALA A 329 -2.25 -26.40 -54.98
CA ALA A 329 -0.86 -26.68 -55.40
C ALA A 329 0.10 -25.46 -55.37
N ALA A 330 -0.33 -24.32 -54.79
CA ALA A 330 0.45 -23.08 -54.75
C ALA A 330 1.18 -22.84 -53.41
N THR A 331 1.01 -23.72 -52.40
CA THR A 331 1.63 -23.59 -51.08
C THR A 331 2.44 -24.81 -50.65
N ALA A 332 3.05 -25.53 -51.61
CA ALA A 332 4.00 -26.58 -51.28
C ALA A 332 5.34 -25.95 -50.86
N PRO A 333 5.81 -26.13 -49.61
CA PRO A 333 7.12 -25.64 -49.19
C PRO A 333 8.18 -26.56 -49.81
N LEU A 334 9.04 -25.97 -50.66
CA LEU A 334 10.32 -26.59 -51.03
C LEU A 334 11.20 -26.58 -49.78
N GLY A 335 11.52 -27.77 -49.28
CA GLY A 335 12.32 -27.95 -48.09
C GLY A 335 13.77 -27.54 -48.30
N VAL A 336 14.36 -26.91 -47.27
CA VAL A 336 15.65 -27.28 -46.68
C VAL A 336 15.63 -26.87 -45.19
N GLU A 337 15.59 -27.91 -44.36
CA GLU A 337 16.17 -28.14 -43.02
C GLU A 337 16.42 -26.98 -42.01
N GLU A 338 15.65 -27.09 -40.91
CA GLU A 338 16.00 -27.04 -39.47
C GLU A 338 16.84 -25.87 -38.93
N GLU A 339 16.20 -25.00 -38.14
CA GLU A 339 16.31 -25.00 -36.67
C GLU A 339 15.26 -24.06 -36.04
N ASP A 340 14.53 -24.60 -35.06
CA ASP A 340 13.33 -24.05 -34.41
C ASP A 340 13.54 -22.68 -33.72
N ASP A 341 12.96 -21.63 -34.31
CA ASP A 341 12.34 -20.51 -33.61
C ASP A 341 11.04 -20.22 -34.35
N ASP A 342 9.87 -20.47 -33.75
CA ASP A 342 8.61 -19.88 -34.24
C ASP A 342 7.74 -19.34 -33.09
N TYR A 343 7.74 -18.01 -33.08
CA TYR A 343 6.82 -17.06 -32.48
C TYR A 343 6.07 -16.47 -33.69
N GLU A 344 4.74 -16.37 -33.75
CA GLU A 344 3.94 -15.19 -33.41
C GLU A 344 2.44 -15.42 -33.78
N PRO A 345 1.49 -14.48 -33.58
CA PRO A 345 0.26 -14.69 -32.83
C PRO A 345 -0.99 -14.72 -33.73
N ASP A 346 -2.17 -15.02 -33.17
CA ASP A 346 -3.41 -14.57 -33.81
C ASP A 346 -4.42 -14.02 -32.79
N LEU A 347 -4.84 -12.79 -33.06
CA LEU A 347 -5.79 -11.95 -32.35
C LEU A 347 -7.13 -12.08 -33.08
N THR A 348 -8.17 -12.61 -32.44
CA THR A 348 -9.54 -12.47 -32.96
C THR A 348 -10.36 -11.49 -32.12
N LEU A 349 -10.40 -10.27 -32.67
CA LEU A 349 -11.47 -9.29 -32.80
C LEU A 349 -12.56 -9.18 -31.71
N ALA A 350 -12.64 -7.95 -31.22
CA ALA A 350 -13.66 -7.39 -30.34
C ALA A 350 -15.09 -7.52 -30.88
N GLU A 351 -16.03 -7.61 -29.94
CA GLU A 351 -17.47 -7.53 -30.18
C GLU A 351 -17.86 -6.17 -30.78
N ASP A 352 -18.74 -6.22 -31.78
CA ASP A 352 -19.12 -5.12 -32.67
C ASP A 352 -19.95 -4.03 -31.99
N THR A 353 -19.61 -2.77 -32.28
CA THR A 353 -20.23 -1.55 -31.73
C THR A 353 -21.73 -1.42 -32.00
N GLU A 354 -22.27 -2.13 -33.00
CA GLU A 354 -23.69 -2.11 -33.36
C GLU A 354 -24.58 -3.00 -32.46
N GLN A 355 -24.00 -3.98 -31.76
CA GLN A 355 -24.74 -4.82 -30.79
C GLN A 355 -25.00 -4.12 -29.45
N ILE A 356 -24.20 -3.09 -29.13
CA ILE A 356 -24.34 -2.30 -27.90
C ILE A 356 -25.44 -1.23 -28.09
N LEU A 357 -25.52 -0.62 -29.28
CA LEU A 357 -26.54 0.37 -29.61
C LEU A 357 -27.96 -0.23 -29.62
N ASN A 358 -28.14 -1.45 -30.14
CA ASN A 358 -29.45 -2.14 -30.12
C ASN A 358 -29.96 -2.53 -28.71
N LYS A 359 -29.06 -2.58 -27.71
CA LYS A 359 -29.45 -2.86 -26.31
C LYS A 359 -29.87 -1.59 -25.56
N LEU A 360 -29.46 -0.40 -26.00
CA LEU A 360 -29.82 0.87 -25.37
C LEU A 360 -31.20 1.38 -25.82
N ASP A 361 -31.60 1.12 -27.07
CA ASP A 361 -32.87 1.59 -27.64
C ASP A 361 -34.12 0.84 -27.13
N ASN A 362 -33.97 -0.27 -26.41
CA ASN A 362 -35.08 -1.08 -25.89
C ASN A 362 -35.35 -0.89 -24.38
N ALA A 363 -34.78 0.14 -23.75
CA ALA A 363 -35.04 0.44 -22.34
C ALA A 363 -36.40 1.18 -22.16
N PRO A 364 -37.27 0.78 -21.22
CA PRO A 364 -38.55 1.47 -20.98
C PRO A 364 -38.35 2.89 -20.39
N PRO A 365 -39.28 3.84 -20.60
CA PRO A 365 -39.14 5.20 -20.06
C PRO A 365 -39.44 5.23 -18.55
N GLU A 366 -38.65 6.02 -17.84
CA GLU A 366 -38.70 6.20 -16.39
C GLU A 366 -39.74 7.28 -16.01
N GLU A 367 -40.77 6.92 -15.23
CA GLU A 367 -41.77 7.86 -14.73
C GLU A 367 -41.26 8.62 -13.49
N VAL A 368 -41.39 9.94 -13.52
CA VAL A 368 -41.03 10.86 -12.45
C VAL A 368 -42.14 10.90 -11.40
N ILE A 369 -41.83 10.53 -10.15
CA ILE A 369 -42.76 10.66 -9.02
C ILE A 369 -42.30 11.83 -8.13
N GLU A 370 -43.10 12.89 -8.07
CA GLU A 370 -42.93 14.02 -7.15
C GLU A 370 -43.29 13.65 -5.69
N PRO A 371 -42.67 14.28 -4.68
CA PRO A 371 -42.86 13.91 -3.29
C PRO A 371 -44.10 14.59 -2.67
N ALA A 372 -45.13 13.82 -2.35
CA ALA A 372 -46.20 14.28 -1.46
C ALA A 372 -45.77 14.11 0.00
N ALA A 373 -45.76 15.22 0.75
CA ALA A 373 -45.46 15.27 2.16
C ALA A 373 -46.59 14.62 2.98
N ASP A 374 -46.27 13.51 3.66
CA ASP A 374 -47.26 12.75 4.43
C ASP A 374 -47.26 13.17 5.91
N ALA A 375 -48.42 13.65 6.38
CA ALA A 375 -48.65 14.25 7.70
C ALA A 375 -48.71 13.24 8.86
N ALA A 376 -48.29 11.98 8.63
CA ALA A 376 -48.30 10.90 9.62
C ALA A 376 -47.07 10.89 10.54
N ALA A 377 -46.04 11.71 10.26
CA ALA A 377 -44.79 11.74 11.03
C ALA A 377 -44.92 12.38 12.44
N ALA A 378 -46.08 12.96 12.78
CA ALA A 378 -46.25 13.72 14.02
C ALA A 378 -46.58 12.87 15.27
N LEU A 379 -46.79 11.55 15.14
CA LEU A 379 -47.30 10.72 16.26
C LEU A 379 -46.51 9.43 16.56
N ALA A 380 -45.31 9.25 16.01
CA ALA A 380 -44.42 8.15 16.40
C ALA A 380 -43.57 8.59 17.60
N LEU A 381 -43.60 7.83 18.70
CA LEU A 381 -42.58 7.91 19.75
C LEU A 381 -41.22 7.79 19.07
N GLY A 382 -40.48 8.91 19.01
CA GLY A 382 -39.26 9.05 18.22
C GLY A 382 -38.17 8.04 18.60
N PRO A 383 -37.16 7.85 17.74
CA PRO A 383 -36.10 6.87 17.94
C PRO A 383 -35.45 7.07 19.31
N PHE A 384 -35.48 6.02 20.13
CA PHE A 384 -34.81 6.01 21.43
C PHE A 384 -33.29 6.13 21.22
N LYS A 385 -32.79 7.37 21.26
CA LYS A 385 -31.36 7.67 21.27
C LYS A 385 -30.87 7.52 22.70
N LEU A 386 -29.90 6.62 22.88
CA LEU A 386 -29.05 6.68 24.06
C LEU A 386 -28.52 8.11 24.17
N PRO A 387 -28.65 8.76 25.34
CA PRO A 387 -28.03 10.06 25.54
C PRO A 387 -26.55 9.92 25.17
N PRO A 388 -25.98 10.85 24.38
CA PRO A 388 -24.55 10.86 24.17
C PRO A 388 -23.86 10.80 25.54
N PRO A 389 -22.72 10.08 25.66
CA PRO A 389 -21.98 10.06 26.91
C PRO A 389 -21.81 11.50 27.39
N PRO A 390 -21.94 11.77 28.70
CA PRO A 390 -21.80 13.11 29.22
C PRO A 390 -20.54 13.72 28.63
N ALA A 391 -20.68 14.87 27.98
CA ALA A 391 -19.53 15.57 27.43
C ALA A 391 -18.53 15.73 28.59
N LEU A 392 -17.30 15.28 28.36
CA LEU A 392 -16.28 15.43 29.37
C LEU A 392 -16.16 16.94 29.65
N ASP A 393 -16.19 17.30 30.92
CA ASP A 393 -15.91 18.67 31.32
C ASP A 393 -14.59 19.13 30.68
N PRO A 394 -14.55 20.28 29.98
CA PRO A 394 -13.38 20.72 29.23
C PRO A 394 -12.11 20.80 30.07
N ASP A 395 -12.24 21.23 31.34
CA ASP A 395 -11.11 21.33 32.26
C ASP A 395 -10.61 19.94 32.67
N THR A 396 -11.52 19.01 32.90
CA THR A 396 -11.21 17.60 33.14
C THR A 396 -10.55 16.95 31.91
N ALA A 397 -11.03 17.25 30.69
CA ALA A 397 -10.45 16.77 29.44
C ALA A 397 -9.03 17.32 29.23
N ALA A 398 -8.80 18.59 29.53
CA ALA A 398 -7.48 19.22 29.47
C ALA A 398 -6.51 18.62 30.52
N SER A 399 -6.99 18.36 31.74
CA SER A 399 -6.19 17.71 32.78
C SER A 399 -5.78 16.28 32.36
N LEU A 400 -6.73 15.51 31.81
CA LEU A 400 -6.46 14.16 31.33
C LEU A 400 -5.54 14.14 30.10
N SER A 401 -5.67 15.13 29.20
CA SER A 401 -4.80 15.24 28.03
C SER A 401 -3.36 15.58 28.44
N GLN A 402 -3.15 16.46 29.41
CA GLN A 402 -1.84 16.74 30.01
C GLN A 402 -1.26 15.51 30.71
N ALA A 403 -2.08 14.76 31.46
CA ALA A 403 -1.65 13.51 32.09
C ALA A 403 -1.30 12.43 31.06
N ALA A 404 -2.01 12.37 29.93
CA ALA A 404 -1.70 11.47 28.83
C ALA A 404 -0.38 11.86 28.14
N ALA A 405 -0.18 13.15 27.85
CA ALA A 405 1.07 13.66 27.28
C ALA A 405 2.27 13.33 28.18
N SER A 406 2.18 13.61 29.48
CA SER A 406 3.27 13.30 30.43
C SER A 406 3.60 11.81 30.48
N ARG A 407 2.58 10.93 30.45
CA ARG A 407 2.78 9.48 30.40
C ARG A 407 3.46 9.00 29.12
N VAL A 408 3.15 9.59 27.96
CA VAL A 408 3.77 9.21 26.68
C VAL A 408 5.26 9.60 26.63
N PHE A 409 5.65 10.70 27.28
CA PHE A 409 7.07 11.07 27.41
C PHE A 409 7.81 10.30 28.51
N GLY A 410 7.12 9.75 29.51
CA GLY A 410 7.75 8.99 30.61
C GLY A 410 8.74 7.90 30.16
N PRO A 411 8.38 7.03 29.20
CA PRO A 411 9.28 6.02 28.64
C PRO A 411 10.56 6.61 28.03
N VAL A 412 10.51 7.81 27.44
CA VAL A 412 11.66 8.44 26.76
C VAL A 412 12.81 8.70 27.73
N SER A 413 12.50 9.18 28.92
CA SER A 413 13.50 9.45 29.96
C SER A 413 14.15 8.16 30.50
N ALA A 414 13.40 7.04 30.48
CA ALA A 414 13.90 5.73 30.88
C ALA A 414 14.72 5.04 29.76
N LEU A 415 14.36 5.27 28.50
CA LEU A 415 15.05 4.85 27.29
C LEU A 415 16.24 5.78 27.01
N LYS A 416 17.18 5.92 27.96
CA LYS A 416 18.39 6.72 27.76
C LYS A 416 19.12 6.28 26.48
N ASP A 417 19.58 7.26 25.69
CA ASP A 417 20.32 7.14 24.43
C ASP A 417 21.05 5.79 24.32
N GLY A 418 20.37 4.81 23.72
CA GLY A 418 20.88 3.46 23.58
C GLY A 418 22.14 3.50 22.71
N GLY A 419 23.29 3.55 23.36
CA GLY A 419 24.59 3.62 22.70
C GLY A 419 24.69 2.53 21.64
N ALA A 420 24.99 2.94 20.41
CA ALA A 420 25.41 2.12 19.27
C ALA A 420 24.81 0.69 19.22
N VAL A 421 23.51 0.54 19.46
CA VAL A 421 22.84 -0.73 19.14
C VAL A 421 22.82 -0.79 17.62
N ARG A 422 23.43 -1.83 17.05
CA ARG A 422 23.56 -2.04 15.59
C ARG A 422 22.23 -1.71 14.92
N LYS A 423 22.16 -0.56 14.24
CA LYS A 423 21.00 -0.15 13.45
C LYS A 423 20.74 -1.26 12.43
N SER A 424 19.73 -2.10 12.67
CA SER A 424 19.31 -3.05 11.65
C SER A 424 18.87 -2.20 10.47
N LYS A 425 19.47 -2.37 9.28
CA LYS A 425 19.02 -1.67 8.07
C LYS A 425 17.59 -2.11 7.79
N ALA A 426 16.64 -1.35 8.31
CA ALA A 426 15.23 -1.57 8.08
C ALA A 426 14.93 -1.25 6.60
N GLY A 427 14.30 -2.17 5.90
CA GLY A 427 13.82 -1.95 4.54
C GLY A 427 12.64 -0.95 4.51
N ILE A 428 12.34 -0.44 3.32
CA ILE A 428 11.33 0.61 3.04
C ILE A 428 9.91 0.26 3.55
N ASN A 429 9.62 -1.03 3.83
CA ASN A 429 8.28 -1.50 4.21
C ASN A 429 8.05 -1.65 5.72
N ARG A 430 9.00 -1.26 6.59
CA ARG A 430 8.79 -1.40 8.04
C ARG A 430 7.90 -0.26 8.56
N LEU A 431 6.81 -0.62 9.24
CA LEU A 431 5.96 0.32 9.97
C LEU A 431 6.81 1.13 10.96
N ALA A 432 6.69 2.45 10.88
CA ALA A 432 7.32 3.37 11.84
C ALA A 432 6.90 3.01 13.26
N ALA A 433 7.82 3.18 14.21
CA ALA A 433 7.64 2.87 15.62
C ALA A 433 7.52 1.39 16.04
N SER A 434 7.83 0.43 15.15
CA SER A 434 7.68 -1.00 15.46
C SER A 434 8.81 -1.61 16.32
N SER A 435 9.90 -0.89 16.63
CA SER A 435 10.97 -1.42 17.51
C SER A 435 10.78 -1.08 18.98
N TYR A 436 9.83 -0.20 19.32
CA TYR A 436 9.67 0.35 20.67
C TYR A 436 10.98 0.92 21.25
N ASP A 437 11.94 1.27 20.38
CA ASP A 437 13.20 1.92 20.73
C ASP A 437 13.01 3.43 20.88
N HIS A 438 14.05 4.12 21.37
CA HIS A 438 14.02 5.57 21.56
C HIS A 438 13.62 6.30 20.26
N GLU A 439 14.17 5.90 19.12
CA GLU A 439 13.84 6.47 17.80
C GLU A 439 12.36 6.23 17.40
N SER A 440 11.81 5.05 17.69
CA SER A 440 10.39 4.73 17.52
C SER A 440 9.49 5.63 18.37
N TRP A 441 9.84 5.82 19.65
CA TRP A 441 9.11 6.69 20.56
C TRP A 441 9.20 8.15 20.14
N MET A 442 10.36 8.63 19.71
CA MET A 442 10.52 9.98 19.17
C MET A 442 9.64 10.19 17.94
N THR A 443 9.64 9.24 17.02
CA THR A 443 8.79 9.29 15.81
C THR A 443 7.30 9.30 16.16
N LEU A 444 6.89 8.54 17.17
CA LEU A 444 5.50 8.52 17.63
C LEU A 444 5.11 9.85 18.28
N ILE A 445 5.98 10.41 19.12
CA ILE A 445 5.73 11.68 19.81
C ILE A 445 5.66 12.85 18.82
N THR A 446 6.58 12.95 17.86
CA THR A 446 6.55 14.02 16.84
C THR A 446 5.30 13.94 15.98
N ARG A 447 4.84 12.72 15.66
CA ARG A 447 3.58 12.51 14.93
C ARG A 447 2.35 12.76 15.78
N LEU A 448 2.38 12.46 17.07
CA LEU A 448 1.29 12.78 17.99
C LEU A 448 1.17 14.30 18.14
N ALA A 449 2.29 15.02 18.22
CA ALA A 449 2.33 16.48 18.27
C ALA A 449 1.68 17.12 17.03
N THR A 450 2.02 16.61 15.85
CA THR A 450 1.62 17.20 14.56
C THR A 450 0.27 16.72 14.04
N ARG A 451 -0.07 15.44 14.23
CA ARG A 451 -1.23 14.79 13.58
C ARG A 451 -2.44 14.61 14.49
N SER A 452 -2.29 14.72 15.82
CA SER A 452 -3.43 14.52 16.73
C SER A 452 -4.48 15.62 16.65
N THR A 453 -4.11 16.81 16.16
CA THR A 453 -4.99 17.98 16.07
C THR A 453 -5.33 18.37 14.63
N ALA A 454 -4.70 17.71 13.65
CA ALA A 454 -4.89 17.99 12.23
C ALA A 454 -6.38 17.84 11.85
N GLY A 455 -7.03 18.96 11.54
CA GLY A 455 -8.45 19.03 11.16
C GLY A 455 -9.46 19.18 12.32
N LEU A 456 -9.01 19.13 13.59
CA LEU A 456 -9.88 19.33 14.76
C LEU A 456 -9.78 20.73 15.35
N ASP A 457 -8.70 21.48 15.09
CA ASP A 457 -8.53 22.84 15.59
C ASP A 457 -9.56 23.82 14.97
N ASP A 458 -10.01 23.59 13.73
CA ASP A 458 -11.04 24.38 13.02
C ASP A 458 -12.44 24.26 13.65
N VAL A 459 -12.72 23.15 14.38
CA VAL A 459 -14.02 22.93 15.03
C VAL A 459 -14.18 23.85 16.25
N SER A 460 -13.07 24.26 16.87
CA SER A 460 -13.10 25.11 18.06
C SER A 460 -13.44 26.57 17.75
N SER A 461 -13.09 27.07 16.56
CA SER A 461 -13.31 28.44 16.12
C SER A 461 -14.62 28.65 15.34
N SER A 462 -15.22 27.57 14.82
CA SER A 462 -16.45 27.62 14.01
C SER A 462 -17.74 27.42 14.81
N ILE A 463 -17.66 27.12 16.12
CA ILE A 463 -18.82 27.22 17.00
C ILE A 463 -19.03 28.71 17.31
N LYS A 464 -19.88 29.36 16.52
CA LYS A 464 -20.54 30.60 16.97
C LYS A 464 -21.30 30.25 18.25
N GLN A 465 -20.73 30.62 19.38
CA GLN A 465 -21.36 30.52 20.68
C GLN A 465 -22.39 31.66 20.77
N GLU A 466 -23.55 31.44 20.16
CA GLU A 466 -24.75 32.23 20.44
C GLU A 466 -25.19 31.81 21.84
N ASP A 467 -25.24 32.76 22.77
CA ASP A 467 -25.48 32.59 24.22
C ASP A 467 -24.34 32.02 25.07
N ALA A 468 -23.37 32.88 25.39
CA ALA A 468 -22.90 33.05 26.78
C ALA A 468 -22.03 34.29 26.90
N GLY A 469 -22.63 35.41 27.33
CA GLY A 469 -21.86 36.51 27.89
C GLY A 469 -21.12 36.03 29.15
N SER A 470 -19.82 36.33 29.22
CA SER A 470 -18.95 36.17 30.40
C SER A 470 -18.44 34.75 30.71
N ALA A 471 -17.53 34.24 29.88
CA ALA A 471 -16.40 33.46 30.38
C ALA A 471 -15.16 33.80 29.53
N LEU A 472 -14.07 34.19 30.20
CA LEU A 472 -12.79 34.58 29.61
C LEU A 472 -12.37 33.63 28.50
N ASP A 473 -12.03 34.20 27.35
CA ASP A 473 -11.40 33.58 26.19
C ASP A 473 -10.03 33.01 26.58
N ARG A 474 -10.03 31.91 27.33
CA ARG A 474 -8.82 31.22 27.77
C ARG A 474 -8.43 30.31 26.59
N PRO A 475 -7.29 30.55 25.91
CA PRO A 475 -6.89 29.73 24.78
C PRO A 475 -6.80 28.27 25.25
N ARG A 476 -7.68 27.43 24.69
CA ARG A 476 -7.72 26.01 25.04
C ARG A 476 -6.39 25.40 24.63
N VAL A 477 -5.64 24.90 25.62
CA VAL A 477 -4.33 24.27 25.37
C VAL A 477 -4.58 22.95 24.65
N SER A 478 -4.28 22.93 23.35
CA SER A 478 -4.40 21.72 22.55
C SER A 478 -3.39 20.67 23.01
N LEU A 479 -3.75 19.38 22.95
CA LEU A 479 -2.86 18.27 23.28
C LEU A 479 -1.59 18.33 22.42
N GLY A 480 -1.74 18.67 21.13
CA GLY A 480 -0.62 18.88 20.21
C GLY A 480 0.35 19.92 20.75
N ASP A 481 -0.16 21.09 21.15
CA ASP A 481 0.68 22.16 21.71
C ASP A 481 1.35 21.78 23.03
N THR A 482 0.67 21.02 23.90
CA THR A 482 1.30 20.47 25.12
C THR A 482 2.49 19.58 24.78
N ILE A 483 2.31 18.66 23.82
CA ILE A 483 3.38 17.77 23.37
C ILE A 483 4.51 18.55 22.70
N ARG A 484 4.20 19.61 21.94
CA ARG A 484 5.21 20.49 21.33
C ARG A 484 6.02 21.26 22.37
N GLU A 485 5.41 21.77 23.44
CA GLU A 485 6.15 22.38 24.55
C GLU A 485 7.06 21.35 25.23
N MET A 486 6.57 20.14 25.46
CA MET A 486 7.39 19.06 26.02
C MET A 486 8.57 18.68 25.11
N LEU A 487 8.35 18.60 23.79
CA LEU A 487 9.42 18.40 22.80
C LEU A 487 10.43 19.54 22.83
N TYR A 488 9.96 20.78 22.90
CA TYR A 488 10.82 21.96 22.97
C TYR A 488 11.72 21.94 24.21
N THR A 489 11.15 21.72 25.39
CA THR A 489 11.92 21.60 26.64
C THR A 489 12.90 20.44 26.57
N TYR A 490 12.44 19.25 26.14
CA TYR A 490 13.29 18.08 25.98
C TYR A 490 14.44 18.33 25.02
N ILE A 491 14.22 18.97 23.87
CA ILE A 491 15.32 19.26 22.94
C ILE A 491 16.31 20.25 23.58
N LEU A 492 15.83 21.29 24.27
CA LEU A 492 16.71 22.32 24.82
C LEU A 492 17.59 21.87 25.99
N GLU A 493 17.17 20.87 26.77
CA GLU A 493 18.00 20.28 27.83
C GLU A 493 19.38 19.81 27.31
N ASP A 494 19.44 19.24 26.10
CA ASP A 494 20.69 18.85 25.44
C ASP A 494 20.56 18.92 23.92
N TRP A 495 20.43 20.15 23.41
CA TRP A 495 20.14 20.38 22.00
C TRP A 495 21.23 19.87 21.05
N ARG A 496 22.49 19.79 21.52
CA ARG A 496 23.62 19.31 20.72
C ARG A 496 23.50 17.82 20.42
N ARG A 497 23.12 17.01 21.42
CA ARG A 497 22.87 15.58 21.23
C ARG A 497 21.52 15.31 20.59
N ARG A 498 20.53 16.18 20.84
CA ARG A 498 19.13 16.01 20.40
C ARG A 498 18.81 16.73 19.09
N ILE A 499 19.81 17.23 18.36
CA ILE A 499 19.59 18.02 17.14
C ILE A 499 18.87 17.25 16.03
N GLU A 500 19.15 15.94 15.90
CA GLU A 500 18.49 15.09 14.90
C GLU A 500 16.99 14.96 15.17
N ILE A 501 16.59 14.97 16.45
CA ILE A 501 15.19 14.96 16.88
C ILE A 501 14.53 16.29 16.53
N ALA A 502 15.22 17.41 16.74
CA ALA A 502 14.73 18.74 16.36
C ALA A 502 14.49 18.84 14.85
N VAL A 503 15.44 18.37 14.04
CA VAL A 503 15.30 18.33 12.58
C VAL A 503 14.13 17.44 12.17
N ALA A 504 14.03 16.22 12.72
CA ALA A 504 12.94 15.30 12.40
C ALA A 504 11.56 15.86 12.77
N TRP A 505 11.46 16.51 13.93
CA TRP A 505 10.23 17.18 14.36
C TRP A 505 9.85 18.33 13.42
N LEU A 506 10.79 19.23 13.10
CA LEU A 506 10.54 20.35 12.19
C LEU A 506 10.20 19.89 10.77
N CYS A 507 10.77 18.78 10.30
CA CYS A 507 10.37 18.16 9.04
C CYS A 507 8.90 17.69 9.05
N GLU A 508 8.44 17.06 10.14
CA GLU A 508 7.03 16.66 10.26
C GLU A 508 6.09 17.89 10.44
N GLU A 509 6.48 18.93 11.18
CA GLU A 509 5.70 20.18 11.28
C GLU A 509 5.57 20.87 9.92
N TRP A 510 6.68 20.98 9.18
CA TRP A 510 6.65 21.54 7.83
C TRP A 510 5.75 20.73 6.90
N TYR A 511 5.87 19.40 6.94
CA TYR A 511 5.04 18.52 6.13
C TYR A 511 3.54 18.70 6.45
N ASN A 512 3.20 18.83 7.74
CA ASN A 512 1.85 19.12 8.18
C ASN A 512 1.36 20.48 7.65
N ASP A 513 2.15 21.54 7.80
CA ASP A 513 1.83 22.88 7.30
C ASP A 513 1.60 22.87 5.78
N GLN A 514 2.39 22.12 5.01
CA GLN A 514 2.17 21.98 3.57
C GLN A 514 0.87 21.23 3.24
N LEU A 515 0.50 20.24 4.04
CA LEU A 515 -0.76 19.51 3.86
C LEU A 515 -1.96 20.40 4.20
N THR A 516 -1.87 21.19 5.28
CA THR A 516 -2.88 22.19 5.68
C THR A 516 -3.07 23.23 4.58
N LYS A 517 -1.98 23.80 4.06
CA LYS A 517 -2.01 24.75 2.92
C LYS A 517 -2.68 24.15 1.68
N ARG A 518 -2.40 22.89 1.35
CA ARG A 518 -3.02 22.20 0.20
C ARG A 518 -4.50 21.90 0.40
N SER A 519 -4.91 21.64 1.63
CA SER A 519 -6.31 21.32 1.96
C SER A 519 -7.19 22.58 2.03
N GLY A 520 -6.59 23.78 2.06
CA GLY A 520 -7.32 25.04 2.17
C GLY A 520 -7.98 25.28 3.54
N SER A 521 -7.63 24.49 4.56
CA SER A 521 -8.07 24.73 5.94
C SER A 521 -7.41 25.98 6.49
N ASN A 522 -8.12 26.72 7.34
CA ASN A 522 -7.61 27.90 8.01
C ASN A 522 -6.93 27.57 9.35
N ALA A 523 -6.54 26.30 9.54
CA ALA A 523 -5.82 25.86 10.72
C ALA A 523 -4.46 26.59 10.87
N PRO A 524 -4.01 26.82 12.12
CA PRO A 524 -2.77 27.53 12.39
C PRO A 524 -1.57 26.75 11.84
N LEU A 525 -0.62 27.49 11.25
CA LEU A 525 0.66 26.96 10.79
C LEU A 525 1.68 26.99 11.93
N HIS A 526 2.41 25.90 12.11
CA HIS A 526 3.25 25.69 13.30
C HIS A 526 4.75 25.73 13.00
N TYR A 527 5.18 25.39 11.78
CA TYR A 527 6.59 25.21 11.44
C TYR A 527 7.44 26.44 11.76
N GLU A 528 7.04 27.62 11.27
CA GLU A 528 7.84 28.84 11.43
C GLU A 528 7.94 29.25 12.91
N LYS A 529 6.80 29.21 13.64
CA LYS A 529 6.75 29.51 15.08
C LYS A 529 7.76 28.68 15.88
N TRP A 530 7.74 27.36 15.70
CA TRP A 530 8.60 26.46 16.46
C TRP A 530 10.05 26.48 16.00
N THR A 531 10.30 26.69 14.71
CA THR A 531 11.66 26.88 14.18
C THR A 531 12.31 28.12 14.81
N LEU A 532 11.60 29.25 14.86
CA LEU A 532 12.13 30.48 15.46
C LEU A 532 12.38 30.32 16.96
N ARG A 533 11.47 29.66 17.70
CA ARG A 533 11.64 29.39 19.13
C ARG A 533 12.83 28.47 19.43
N LEU A 534 13.00 27.39 18.66
CA LEU A 534 14.13 26.48 18.84
C LEU A 534 15.44 27.21 18.60
N VAL A 535 15.50 28.03 17.55
CA VAL A 535 16.71 28.79 17.22
C VAL A 535 17.02 29.83 18.29
N ASP A 536 16.03 30.58 18.78
CA ASP A 536 16.24 31.48 19.92
C ASP A 536 16.78 30.74 21.14
N GLY A 537 16.23 29.57 21.43
CA GLY A 537 16.67 28.73 22.52
C GLY A 537 18.08 28.17 22.34
N PHE A 538 18.52 27.85 21.12
CA PHE A 538 19.89 27.38 20.88
C PHE A 538 20.90 28.52 20.85
N LEU A 539 20.53 29.67 20.26
CA LEU A 539 21.40 30.82 20.11
C LEU A 539 21.83 31.39 21.48
N SER A 540 21.00 31.28 22.52
CA SER A 540 21.38 31.68 23.88
C SER A 540 22.52 30.86 24.50
N TYR A 541 22.83 29.68 23.93
CA TYR A 541 23.88 28.76 24.43
C TYR A 541 24.92 28.42 23.37
N ILE A 542 24.99 29.19 22.29
CA ILE A 542 25.89 28.90 21.18
C ILE A 542 27.32 29.33 21.51
N THR A 543 28.28 28.54 21.05
CA THR A 543 29.71 28.85 21.15
C THR A 543 30.27 29.11 19.76
N THR A 544 31.39 29.82 19.66
CA THR A 544 32.03 30.22 18.38
C THR A 544 32.42 29.04 17.48
N GLN A 545 32.48 27.82 18.01
CA GLN A 545 32.90 26.60 17.30
C GLN A 545 31.73 25.64 17.01
N ASP A 546 30.47 26.01 17.28
CA ASP A 546 29.33 25.11 17.13
C ASP A 546 28.92 24.88 15.66
N LYS A 547 29.55 23.87 15.05
CA LYS A 547 29.15 23.36 13.73
C LYS A 547 27.74 22.75 13.71
N VAL A 548 27.18 22.46 14.89
CA VAL A 548 25.82 21.93 15.04
C VAL A 548 24.78 22.91 14.50
N LEU A 549 24.98 24.23 14.68
CA LEU A 549 24.10 25.24 14.12
C LEU A 549 24.09 25.18 12.59
N THR A 550 25.27 25.12 11.96
CA THR A 550 25.37 25.04 10.49
C THR A 550 24.69 23.79 9.96
N ARG A 551 24.88 22.64 10.63
CA ARG A 551 24.20 21.38 10.29
C ARG A 551 22.68 21.51 10.41
N PHE A 552 22.19 22.09 11.51
CA PHE A 552 20.77 22.29 11.75
C PHE A 552 20.13 23.15 10.64
N LEU A 553 20.71 24.31 10.34
CA LEU A 553 20.23 25.20 9.27
C LEU A 553 20.27 24.51 7.89
N ALA A 554 21.23 23.61 7.66
CA ALA A 554 21.32 22.86 6.42
C ALA A 554 20.21 21.81 6.27
N GLU A 555 19.80 21.17 7.36
CA GLU A 555 18.90 20.01 7.34
C GLU A 555 17.41 20.37 7.49
N ILE A 556 17.06 21.54 8.06
CA ILE A 556 15.65 21.94 8.18
C ILE A 556 15.00 22.23 6.81
N PRO A 557 13.69 21.97 6.62
CA PRO A 557 13.03 22.07 5.32
C PRO A 557 13.11 23.46 4.67
N GLU A 558 12.74 24.50 5.40
CA GLU A 558 12.54 25.85 4.89
C GLU A 558 13.21 26.90 5.80
N LEU A 559 13.93 27.85 5.21
CA LEU A 559 14.57 28.95 5.93
C LEU A 559 13.85 30.25 5.60
N SER A 560 13.21 30.87 6.60
CA SER A 560 12.53 32.16 6.44
C SER A 560 13.48 33.34 6.67
N LYS A 561 13.10 34.52 6.17
CA LYS A 561 13.85 35.77 6.40
C LYS A 561 13.95 36.09 7.89
N ALA A 562 12.90 35.82 8.67
CA ALA A 562 12.90 36.01 10.11
C ALA A 562 13.97 35.14 10.81
N LEU A 563 14.12 33.89 10.36
CA LEU A 563 15.14 32.98 10.87
C LEU A 563 16.55 33.48 10.52
N LEU A 564 16.80 33.92 9.29
CA LEU A 564 18.09 34.49 8.90
C LEU A 564 18.39 35.81 9.63
N GLY A 565 17.35 36.60 9.95
CA GLY A 565 17.47 37.78 10.80
C GLY A 565 17.99 37.47 12.21
N LYS A 566 17.58 36.33 12.80
CA LYS A 566 18.14 35.86 14.09
C LYS A 566 19.62 35.50 13.96
N LEU A 567 20.02 34.89 12.85
CA LEU A 567 21.44 34.59 12.59
C LEU A 567 22.27 35.86 12.37
N LYS A 568 21.70 36.87 11.71
CA LYS A 568 22.31 38.20 11.61
C LYS A 568 22.49 38.86 12.98
N GLY A 569 21.52 38.73 13.89
CA GLY A 569 21.62 39.22 15.26
C GLY A 569 22.80 38.62 16.04
N LEU A 570 23.24 37.41 15.68
CA LEU A 570 24.43 36.79 16.25
C LEU A 570 25.73 37.57 15.92
N CYS A 571 25.74 38.40 14.88
CA CYS A 571 26.89 39.24 14.54
C CYS A 571 27.06 40.46 15.48
N ALA A 572 26.11 40.71 16.38
CA ALA A 572 26.25 41.74 17.41
C ALA A 572 27.39 41.43 18.41
N ASP A 573 27.74 40.16 18.58
CA ASP A 573 28.97 39.74 19.25
C ASP A 573 30.07 39.48 18.20
N PRO A 574 31.19 40.22 18.25
CA PRO A 574 32.31 40.04 17.32
C PRO A 574 32.85 38.60 17.28
N THR A 575 32.76 37.85 18.39
CA THR A 575 33.32 36.50 18.47
C THR A 575 32.54 35.48 17.63
N THR A 576 31.26 35.72 17.40
CA THR A 576 30.35 34.81 16.69
C THR A 576 30.14 35.18 15.22
N VAL A 577 30.70 36.31 14.76
CA VAL A 577 30.66 36.77 13.36
C VAL A 577 31.16 35.70 12.39
N GLN A 578 32.29 35.06 12.70
CA GLN A 578 32.85 34.01 11.85
C GLN A 578 31.89 32.82 11.72
N LEU A 579 31.25 32.40 12.81
CA LEU A 579 30.29 31.29 12.81
C LEU A 579 29.04 31.63 11.99
N ALA A 580 28.49 32.83 12.16
CA ALA A 580 27.32 33.29 11.41
C ALA A 580 27.60 33.35 9.91
N LEU A 581 28.69 34.02 9.51
CA LEU A 581 29.07 34.18 8.10
C LEU A 581 29.43 32.85 7.43
N THR A 582 30.16 31.96 8.11
CA THR A 582 30.48 30.64 7.56
C THR A 582 29.24 29.75 7.42
N SER A 583 28.28 29.86 8.34
CA SER A 583 26.98 29.18 8.23
C SER A 583 26.17 29.69 7.04
N LEU A 584 26.09 31.02 6.84
CA LEU A 584 25.45 31.62 5.67
C LEU A 584 26.12 31.21 4.36
N LEU A 585 27.46 31.19 4.31
CA LEU A 585 28.19 30.71 3.14
C LEU A 585 27.85 29.26 2.82
N TYR A 586 27.74 28.40 3.84
CA TYR A 586 27.34 27.01 3.64
C TYR A 586 25.95 26.92 2.98
N LEU A 587 24.98 27.72 3.43
CA LEU A 587 23.65 27.78 2.82
C LEU A 587 23.72 28.23 1.35
N VAL A 588 24.49 29.27 1.04
CA VAL A 588 24.72 29.76 -0.33
C VAL A 588 25.28 28.66 -1.25
N MET A 589 26.20 27.85 -0.74
CA MET A 589 26.85 26.78 -1.49
C MET A 589 25.98 25.53 -1.65
N MET A 590 25.34 25.07 -0.57
CA MET A 590 24.71 23.75 -0.49
C MET A 590 23.19 23.77 -0.66
N ARG A 591 22.53 24.95 -0.55
CA ARG A 591 21.08 25.09 -0.67
C ARG A 591 20.70 26.15 -1.71
N PRO A 592 20.71 25.82 -3.02
CA PRO A 592 20.37 26.75 -4.09
C PRO A 592 19.06 27.54 -3.91
N PRO A 593 17.94 26.95 -3.40
CA PRO A 593 16.69 27.70 -3.21
C PRO A 593 16.79 28.86 -2.20
N VAL A 594 17.70 28.78 -1.23
CA VAL A 594 17.87 29.77 -0.15
C VAL A 594 18.99 30.76 -0.45
N ARG A 595 19.74 30.54 -1.54
CA ARG A 595 20.95 31.29 -1.87
C ARG A 595 20.74 32.80 -1.85
N GLU A 596 19.71 33.29 -2.54
CA GLU A 596 19.48 34.74 -2.67
C GLU A 596 19.17 35.38 -1.32
N ILE A 597 18.26 34.81 -0.54
CA ILE A 597 17.92 35.36 0.79
C ILE A 597 19.09 35.25 1.79
N ALA A 598 19.95 34.24 1.65
CA ALA A 598 21.19 34.15 2.43
C ALA A 598 22.22 35.21 2.01
N LEU A 599 22.37 35.48 0.70
CA LEU A 599 23.25 36.53 0.18
C LEU A 599 22.74 37.93 0.57
N ASP A 600 21.43 38.16 0.57
CA ASP A 600 20.82 39.38 1.09
C ASP A 600 21.19 39.57 2.57
N THR A 601 21.11 38.51 3.36
CA THR A 601 21.49 38.56 4.78
C THR A 601 22.99 38.86 4.96
N VAL A 602 23.87 38.30 4.11
CA VAL A 602 25.32 38.62 4.13
C VAL A 602 25.58 40.07 3.75
N ALA A 603 24.83 40.61 2.78
CA ALA A 603 24.90 42.01 2.40
C ALA A 603 24.47 42.94 3.54
N ASP A 604 23.36 42.62 4.22
CA ASP A 604 22.90 43.35 5.39
C ASP A 604 23.94 43.33 6.52
N ILE A 605 24.56 42.16 6.77
CA ILE A 605 25.62 42.03 7.78
C ILE A 605 26.84 42.89 7.43
N TRP A 606 27.24 42.93 6.15
CA TRP A 606 28.36 43.75 5.69
C TRP A 606 28.11 45.24 5.92
N SER A 607 26.87 45.69 5.70
CA SER A 607 26.49 47.09 5.92
C SER A 607 26.45 47.48 7.39
N GLU A 608 25.90 46.62 8.26
CA GLU A 608 25.63 46.95 9.67
C GLU A 608 26.79 46.64 10.62
N TYR A 609 27.58 45.59 10.37
CA TYR A 609 28.62 45.14 11.30
C TYR A 609 30.02 45.32 10.71
N GLU A 610 30.79 46.26 11.26
CA GLU A 610 32.12 46.60 10.76
C GLU A 610 33.10 45.42 10.83
N ASP A 611 33.08 44.67 11.93
CA ASP A 611 33.93 43.49 12.16
C ASP A 611 33.66 42.35 11.16
N ALA A 612 32.46 42.33 10.58
CA ALA A 612 32.05 41.33 9.60
C ALA A 612 32.49 41.69 8.16
N ARG A 613 32.83 42.96 7.89
CA ARG A 613 33.13 43.46 6.54
C ARG A 613 34.21 42.67 5.80
N PRO A 614 35.37 42.32 6.39
CA PRO A 614 36.44 41.62 5.66
C PRO A 614 35.99 40.25 5.14
N LEU A 615 35.26 39.49 5.96
CA LEU A 615 34.82 38.15 5.61
C LEU A 615 33.58 38.18 4.70
N ALA A 616 32.61 39.06 4.98
CA ALA A 616 31.42 39.23 4.16
C ALA A 616 31.77 39.77 2.76
N ALA A 617 32.71 40.72 2.66
CA ALA A 617 33.21 41.24 1.38
C ALA A 617 33.79 40.13 0.50
N LYS A 618 34.58 39.22 1.09
CA LYS A 618 35.13 38.06 0.38
C LYS A 618 34.04 37.18 -0.22
N TYR A 619 32.93 37.00 0.48
CA TYR A 619 31.82 36.18 0.00
C TYR A 619 31.00 36.90 -1.06
N LEU A 620 30.68 38.17 -0.85
CA LEU A 620 29.94 39.01 -1.79
C LEU A 620 30.72 39.21 -3.10
N ALA A 621 32.03 39.44 -3.07
CA ALA A 621 32.84 39.56 -4.28
C ALA A 621 32.77 38.29 -5.16
N LYS A 622 32.67 37.11 -4.54
CA LYS A 622 32.58 35.83 -5.25
C LYS A 622 31.19 35.53 -5.80
N TRP A 623 30.14 35.84 -5.05
CA TRP A 623 28.76 35.41 -5.36
C TRP A 623 27.85 36.54 -5.86
N ARG A 624 28.23 37.81 -5.65
CA ARG A 624 27.58 39.04 -6.14
C ARG A 624 28.66 40.06 -6.60
N PRO A 625 29.36 39.79 -7.72
CA PRO A 625 30.38 40.70 -8.23
C PRO A 625 29.77 42.08 -8.49
N GLY A 626 30.51 43.15 -8.16
CA GLY A 626 30.07 44.55 -8.32
C GLY A 626 29.20 45.11 -7.18
N PHE A 627 28.69 44.28 -6.26
CA PHE A 627 27.87 44.76 -5.14
C PHE A 627 28.62 45.78 -4.27
N ILE A 628 29.84 45.44 -3.84
CA ILE A 628 30.66 46.29 -2.97
C ILE A 628 30.93 47.63 -3.65
N GLU A 629 31.39 47.62 -4.91
CA GLU A 629 31.70 48.83 -5.68
C GLU A 629 30.49 49.76 -5.83
N SER A 630 29.29 49.20 -6.02
CA SER A 630 28.05 49.98 -6.09
C SER A 630 27.69 50.63 -4.75
N GLN A 631 27.89 49.94 -3.63
CA GLN A 631 27.65 50.45 -2.28
C GLN A 631 28.66 51.54 -1.88
N THR A 632 29.96 51.36 -2.15
CA THR A 632 30.96 52.41 -1.87
C THR A 632 30.79 53.63 -2.76
N ARG A 633 30.39 53.46 -4.03
CA ARG A 633 30.10 54.58 -4.94
C ARG A 633 28.86 55.36 -4.51
N GLY A 634 27.83 54.68 -3.99
CA GLY A 634 26.66 55.31 -3.38
C GLY A 634 27.02 56.14 -2.13
N ALA A 635 27.83 55.58 -1.23
CA ALA A 635 28.28 56.28 -0.01
C ALA A 635 29.19 57.50 -0.30
N GLN A 636 30.00 57.47 -1.36
CA GLN A 636 30.82 58.61 -1.78
C GLN A 636 30.03 59.70 -2.52
N GLY A 637 28.89 59.35 -3.15
CA GLY A 637 27.99 60.31 -3.80
C GLY A 637 27.22 61.20 -2.83
N ASP A 638 26.85 60.66 -1.65
CA ASP A 638 26.12 61.40 -0.60
C ASP A 638 27.04 62.25 0.32
N ALA A 639 28.36 62.11 0.21
CA ALA A 639 29.34 62.82 1.04
C ALA A 639 29.97 64.07 0.38
N ALA A 640 29.45 64.51 -0.78
CA ALA A 640 29.89 65.77 -1.39
C ALA A 640 29.30 66.98 -0.66
N PRO A 641 30.10 67.95 -0.18
CA PRO A 641 29.56 69.07 0.59
C PRO A 641 28.76 70.01 -0.32
N ALA A 642 27.52 70.27 0.06
CA ALA A 642 26.73 71.40 -0.41
C ALA A 642 27.36 72.71 0.05
N ASN A 643 28.41 73.17 -0.65
CA ASN A 643 28.90 74.53 -0.51
C ASN A 643 29.61 74.95 -1.80
N ASN A 644 28.83 75.53 -2.71
CA ASN A 644 29.24 76.62 -3.59
C ASN A 644 28.02 77.07 -4.42
N VAL A 645 27.13 77.83 -3.79
CA VAL A 645 26.27 78.77 -4.53
C VAL A 645 27.04 80.08 -4.59
N ALA A 646 27.84 80.23 -5.63
CA ALA A 646 28.41 81.51 -6.02
C ALA A 646 27.36 82.30 -6.81
N ILE A 647 27.10 83.50 -6.31
CA ILE A 647 26.36 84.58 -6.95
C ILE A 647 27.01 84.92 -8.31
N ALA A 648 26.23 84.93 -9.40
CA ALA A 648 26.40 85.86 -10.51
C ALA A 648 25.23 85.77 -11.53
N ALA A 649 24.69 86.95 -11.83
CA ALA A 649 23.72 87.35 -12.87
C ALA A 649 22.24 87.04 -12.60
#